data_AF-A0A8I3WW47-F1
#
_entry.id   AF-A0A8I3WW47-F1
#
_cell.length_a   1.000
_cell.length_b   1.000
_cell.length_c   1.000
_cell.angle_alpha   90.00
_cell.angle_beta   90.00
_cell.angle_gamma   90.00
#
_symmetry.space_group_name_H-M   'P 1'
#
loop_
_entity.id
_entity.type
_entity.pdbx_description
1 polymer ?
#
loop_
_entity_poly.entity_id
_entity_poly.type
_entity_poly.pdbx_seq_one_letter_code
_entity_poly.pdbx_strand_id
1 'polypeptide(L)'
;MKKGIHCETSGKTSYLCQQLQHGPWQTRMRKMPNHGSLRVAKVVYPLGLCVGLFIYVAYIKWHRAPATQAFSITGVAPGARWSQQAHSSPGTAAHGHEVFYGIMFDAGSTGTRVHIFQFAQPPRETPTLTHETFKALKPGLSAYADDVEKSAQGIQELLDVAKQDIPSDFWKATPLVLKATAGLRLLPGEKAQKLLQKVKEVFKASPFLVGDDCVSVMNGTDEGVSAWITINFLTGSLKTPGGSSVGMLDLGGGSTQIAFLPRVEGTLEASPPGYLTALRMFNRTYKLYSYSYLGLGLMSARLAILGGVEGQPAEDGKELVSPCLSPSFKGEWEHAEVTYRISGQKTAANLHELCATRVSEVLRNRVHRTEEVKHVDFYAFSYYYDLAAGVGLIVCQTLETQPQRSPFACMDLTYVTLLLQEFGFPRSKVLKRIYYLSLEFYMGRTLQNTMVNLGLQNACDEAIYQLGLDLEELEEIEEDAGLGNGGLGRLAACFLDSMATLGLAAYGYGIRYEFGIFNQKIVNGWQVEEADDWLRYGNPWEKARPEYMLPVHFYGRVEHTPDGVKWLDTQVVLAMPYDTPVPGYKNNTVNTMRLWSAKAPNDFKLQDFNVGDYIEAVLDRNLAENISRVLYPNDNFFEGKELRLKQEYFVVAATLQDIIRRFKSSKFGCRDPVRTCFETFPDKVAIQLNDTHPALSIPELMRILVDVEKVDWDKAWEITKKTCAYTNHTVLPEALERWPVSMFEKLLPRHLEIIYAINQRHLDHVAALFPGDVDRLRRMSVIEEGDCKRINMAHLCVIGSHAVNGVARIHSEIVKQSVFKDFYELEPEKFQNKTNGITPRRWLLLCNPGLADTIVEKIGEEFLTDLSQLKKLLPLVNDEAFIRDVAKVKQENKLKFSAFLEKEYKVKINPSSMFDVHVKRIHEYKRQLLNCLHVVTLYNRIKRDPAKAFVPRTVMIGGKAAPGYHMAKLIIKLVTSIGDVVNRDPVVGDRLKVIFLENYRVSLAEKVIPAADLSQQISTAGTEASGTGNMKFMLNGALTIGTMDGANVEMAEEAGAENLFIFGLRVEDVEALDQKGYNAREYYDRLPELKQAVDQISSGFFSPKEPDCFKDVVNMLMHHDRFKVFADYDAYVRCQAQVDQLYRNPKEWTKKVIRNIACSGKFSSDRTITEYAREIWGVEPSDLQIPPPNIPRD
;
A
#
# COMPACT_ATOMS: atom_id res chain seq x y z
N MET A 1 33.60 -38.16 -26.90
CA MET A 1 34.70 -37.49 -27.65
C MET A 1 34.09 -36.31 -28.38
N LYS A 2 34.22 -35.08 -27.85
CA LYS A 2 35.25 -34.06 -28.15
C LYS A 2 34.98 -33.25 -29.44
N LYS A 3 34.72 -31.94 -29.21
CA LYS A 3 35.00 -30.74 -30.02
C LYS A 3 34.17 -30.59 -31.30
N GLY A 4 33.56 -29.44 -31.65
CA GLY A 4 33.67 -28.05 -31.18
C GLY A 4 33.52 -27.14 -32.41
N ILE A 5 32.74 -26.05 -32.34
CA ILE A 5 33.18 -24.66 -32.58
C ILE A 5 32.07 -23.71 -32.09
N HIS A 6 32.45 -22.79 -31.21
CA HIS A 6 31.70 -21.59 -30.80
C HIS A 6 31.51 -20.61 -31.97
N CYS A 7 30.43 -19.82 -31.92
CA CYS A 7 30.56 -18.39 -32.17
C CYS A 7 29.69 -17.62 -31.17
N GLU A 8 30.38 -16.94 -30.24
CA GLU A 8 29.84 -15.86 -29.41
C GLU A 8 29.56 -14.61 -30.25
N THR A 9 28.93 -13.63 -29.59
CA THR A 9 28.68 -12.22 -29.96
C THR A 9 27.35 -11.97 -30.70
N SER A 10 26.43 -11.11 -30.24
CA SER A 10 26.54 -9.96 -29.36
C SER A 10 25.23 -9.67 -28.58
N GLY A 11 25.26 -9.80 -27.25
CA GLY A 11 24.19 -9.44 -26.32
C GLY A 11 24.03 -7.93 -26.07
N LYS A 12 24.22 -7.07 -27.08
CA LYS A 12 24.10 -5.59 -26.92
C LYS A 12 22.77 -5.02 -27.45
N THR A 13 22.05 -5.74 -28.30
CA THR A 13 20.86 -5.22 -29.00
C THR A 13 19.59 -5.14 -28.13
N SER A 14 19.54 -5.82 -26.98
CA SER A 14 18.36 -5.84 -26.09
C SER A 14 18.35 -4.77 -24.98
N TYR A 15 19.43 -3.99 -24.85
CA TYR A 15 19.64 -3.13 -23.67
C TYR A 15 18.77 -1.85 -23.65
N LEU A 16 18.43 -1.28 -24.81
CA LEU A 16 17.58 -0.08 -24.90
C LEU A 16 16.12 -0.34 -25.29
N CYS A 17 15.78 -1.46 -25.93
CA CYS A 17 14.37 -1.79 -26.21
C CYS A 17 13.56 -1.91 -24.89
N GLN A 18 14.20 -2.39 -23.81
CA GLN A 18 13.66 -2.36 -22.44
C GLN A 18 13.69 -0.97 -21.77
N GLN A 19 14.55 -0.03 -22.19
CA GLN A 19 14.53 1.35 -21.69
C GLN A 19 13.36 2.16 -22.28
N LEU A 20 12.89 1.81 -23.48
CA LEU A 20 11.70 2.38 -24.12
C LEU A 20 10.38 1.83 -23.52
N GLN A 21 10.38 0.60 -23.01
CA GLN A 21 9.18 -0.07 -22.45
C GLN A 21 8.84 0.30 -21.00
N HIS A 22 9.79 0.83 -20.22
CA HIS A 22 9.61 1.13 -18.79
C HIS A 22 9.96 2.60 -18.41
N GLY A 23 9.86 3.53 -19.37
CA GLY A 23 10.02 4.96 -19.13
C GLY A 23 8.92 5.56 -18.23
N PRO A 24 9.23 6.53 -17.34
CA PRO A 24 8.40 6.92 -16.20
C PRO A 24 7.31 7.95 -16.47
N TRP A 25 6.62 7.87 -17.60
CA TRP A 25 5.60 8.87 -17.95
C TRP A 25 4.33 8.72 -17.09
N GLN A 26 3.99 7.51 -16.66
CA GLN A 26 2.66 7.17 -16.11
C GLN A 26 2.24 7.83 -14.79
N THR A 27 3.16 8.34 -13.95
CA THR A 27 2.76 8.98 -12.67
C THR A 27 2.77 10.49 -12.67
N ARG A 28 3.40 11.11 -13.66
CA ARG A 28 3.37 12.57 -13.85
C ARG A 28 2.74 12.98 -15.17
N MET A 29 2.41 12.06 -16.06
CA MET A 29 1.44 12.23 -17.13
C MET A 29 0.19 11.45 -16.75
N ARG A 30 -0.85 12.15 -16.34
CA ARG A 30 -2.12 11.50 -15.97
C ARG A 30 -3.07 11.52 -17.17
N LYS A 31 -3.93 10.50 -17.28
CA LYS A 31 -5.15 10.56 -18.12
C LYS A 31 -6.21 11.35 -17.35
N MET A 32 -7.08 12.09 -18.03
CA MET A 32 -8.25 12.66 -17.35
C MET A 32 -9.10 11.55 -16.72
N PRO A 33 -9.50 11.69 -15.44
CA PRO A 33 -10.44 10.76 -14.85
C PRO A 33 -11.83 10.92 -15.50
N ASN A 34 -12.44 9.81 -15.91
CA ASN A 34 -13.88 9.75 -16.21
C ASN A 34 -14.64 9.76 -14.88
N HIS A 35 -14.77 10.90 -14.20
CA HIS A 35 -15.67 11.01 -13.06
C HIS A 35 -17.13 11.14 -13.56
N GLY A 36 -18.02 10.30 -13.00
CA GLY A 36 -19.46 10.26 -13.30
C GLY A 36 -20.11 11.64 -13.17
N SER A 37 -20.92 12.08 -14.12
CA SER A 37 -22.28 11.60 -14.40
C SER A 37 -22.62 11.49 -15.90
N LEU A 38 -21.61 11.56 -16.77
CA LEU A 38 -21.77 11.50 -18.23
C LEU A 38 -21.34 10.13 -18.76
N ARG A 39 -22.30 9.23 -19.01
CA ARG A 39 -22.08 8.06 -19.89
C ARG A 39 -21.98 8.57 -21.33
N VAL A 40 -20.81 9.09 -21.73
CA VAL A 40 -20.52 9.42 -23.13
C VAL A 40 -19.71 8.27 -23.72
N ALA A 41 -20.26 7.64 -24.76
CA ALA A 41 -19.63 6.56 -25.49
C ALA A 41 -18.27 7.00 -26.05
N LYS A 42 -17.24 6.14 -25.89
CA LYS A 42 -15.90 6.24 -26.48
C LYS A 42 -15.38 7.69 -26.63
N VAL A 43 -14.74 8.23 -25.60
CA VAL A 43 -13.99 9.50 -25.69
C VAL A 43 -12.93 9.37 -26.79
N VAL A 44 -13.26 9.91 -27.96
CA VAL A 44 -12.41 10.02 -29.14
C VAL A 44 -11.99 11.50 -29.21
N TYR A 45 -10.69 11.74 -29.00
CA TYR A 45 -9.94 13.01 -29.06
C TYR A 45 -10.23 14.09 -27.98
N PRO A 46 -9.22 14.45 -27.13
CA PRO A 46 -9.35 15.47 -26.08
C PRO A 46 -9.40 16.93 -26.58
N LEU A 47 -9.30 17.17 -27.89
CA LEU A 47 -9.45 18.52 -28.46
C LEU A 47 -10.89 19.06 -28.32
N GLY A 48 -11.92 18.20 -28.28
CA GLY A 48 -13.31 18.61 -28.10
C GLY A 48 -13.54 19.37 -26.79
N LEU A 49 -13.01 18.87 -25.68
CA LEU A 49 -13.10 19.55 -24.38
C LEU A 49 -12.22 20.82 -24.30
N CYS A 50 -11.19 20.97 -25.15
CA CYS A 50 -10.38 22.20 -25.24
C CYS A 50 -11.17 23.42 -25.70
N VAL A 51 -12.33 23.18 -26.31
CA VAL A 51 -13.04 24.12 -27.17
C VAL A 51 -14.29 24.69 -26.51
N GLY A 52 -14.93 23.95 -25.61
CA GLY A 52 -16.14 24.41 -24.92
C GLY A 52 -15.97 25.76 -24.21
N LEU A 53 -14.78 26.01 -23.64
CA LEU A 53 -14.46 27.28 -22.99
C LEU A 53 -14.13 28.40 -24.00
N PHE A 54 -13.57 28.06 -25.17
CA PHE A 54 -13.34 29.03 -26.26
C PHE A 54 -14.67 29.50 -26.85
N ILE A 55 -15.65 28.60 -26.94
CA ILE A 55 -17.01 28.93 -27.31
C ILE A 55 -17.68 29.75 -26.21
N TYR A 56 -17.52 29.43 -24.92
CA TYR A 56 -18.02 30.31 -23.85
C TYR A 56 -17.42 31.73 -23.94
N VAL A 57 -16.14 31.85 -24.27
CA VAL A 57 -15.48 33.14 -24.49
C VAL A 57 -16.01 33.83 -25.76
N ALA A 58 -16.24 33.10 -26.86
CA ALA A 58 -16.85 33.64 -28.07
C ALA A 58 -18.31 34.08 -27.84
N TYR A 59 -19.09 33.29 -27.09
CA TYR A 59 -20.44 33.59 -26.62
C TYR A 59 -20.43 34.89 -25.80
N ILE A 60 -19.56 35.02 -24.80
CA ILE A 60 -19.41 36.28 -24.03
C ILE A 60 -19.01 37.44 -24.93
N LYS A 61 -17.97 37.27 -25.77
CA LYS A 61 -17.43 38.32 -26.66
C LYS A 61 -18.47 38.82 -27.67
N TRP A 62 -19.35 37.92 -28.15
CA TRP A 62 -20.32 38.23 -29.19
C TRP A 62 -21.74 38.51 -28.67
N HIS A 63 -22.06 38.23 -27.39
CA HIS A 63 -23.39 38.49 -26.81
C HIS A 63 -23.42 39.49 -25.65
N ARG A 64 -22.30 39.81 -24.97
CA ARG A 64 -22.28 40.80 -23.89
C ARG A 64 -21.41 42.01 -24.26
N ALA A 65 -22.06 43.18 -24.45
CA ALA A 65 -21.40 44.48 -24.57
C ALA A 65 -20.55 44.80 -23.31
N PRO A 66 -19.55 45.72 -23.38
CA PRO A 66 -18.31 45.60 -22.60
C PRO A 66 -18.52 45.97 -21.13
N ALA A 67 -18.90 44.99 -20.31
CA ALA A 67 -18.53 45.00 -18.90
C ALA A 67 -17.05 44.63 -18.85
N THR A 68 -16.23 45.60 -18.47
CA THR A 68 -14.78 45.55 -18.27
C THR A 68 -14.36 44.41 -17.31
N GLN A 69 -14.33 43.16 -17.78
CA GLN A 69 -13.73 42.03 -17.03
C GLN A 69 -13.60 40.70 -17.83
N ALA A 70 -13.38 40.75 -19.15
CA ALA A 70 -13.19 39.53 -19.96
C ALA A 70 -11.84 39.54 -20.71
N PHE A 71 -10.98 38.56 -20.35
CA PHE A 71 -9.90 37.94 -21.11
C PHE A 71 -9.15 38.77 -22.18
N SER A 72 -7.87 39.08 -21.95
CA SER A 72 -6.94 39.56 -23.00
C SER A 72 -5.65 38.75 -23.00
N ILE A 73 -5.23 38.26 -24.16
CA ILE A 73 -3.87 37.76 -24.43
C ILE A 73 -3.12 38.92 -25.08
N THR A 74 -2.15 39.52 -24.41
CA THR A 74 -1.39 40.66 -24.96
C THR A 74 -0.05 40.21 -25.49
N GLY A 75 0.18 40.43 -26.80
CA GLY A 75 1.43 40.10 -27.46
C GLY A 75 1.63 40.57 -28.91
N VAL A 76 0.86 41.51 -29.49
CA VAL A 76 1.19 42.26 -30.75
C VAL A 76 0.43 43.62 -30.76
N ALA A 77 0.99 44.65 -31.42
CA ALA A 77 0.64 46.08 -31.43
C ALA A 77 -0.81 46.49 -31.85
N PRO A 78 -1.30 47.71 -31.51
CA PRO A 78 -2.74 48.06 -31.57
C PRO A 78 -3.15 48.82 -32.84
N GLY A 79 -4.34 48.53 -33.38
CA GLY A 79 -5.02 49.40 -34.34
C GLY A 79 -6.34 48.84 -34.89
N ALA A 80 -7.48 49.39 -34.42
CA ALA A 80 -8.73 49.67 -35.15
C ALA A 80 -9.94 49.70 -34.19
N ARG A 81 -10.69 50.83 -34.19
CA ARG A 81 -11.99 50.99 -33.51
C ARG A 81 -13.11 50.59 -34.48
N TRP A 82 -14.10 49.81 -34.02
CA TRP A 82 -15.36 49.60 -34.72
C TRP A 82 -16.57 49.73 -33.77
N SER A 83 -17.68 50.20 -34.35
CA SER A 83 -18.88 50.81 -33.77
C SER A 83 -19.95 49.82 -33.27
N GLN A 84 -20.76 50.30 -32.32
CA GLN A 84 -21.89 49.61 -31.69
C GLN A 84 -23.09 49.40 -32.64
N GLN A 85 -23.65 48.19 -32.68
CA GLN A 85 -25.05 47.92 -33.03
C GLN A 85 -25.59 46.78 -32.15
N ALA A 86 -26.82 46.95 -31.66
CA ALA A 86 -27.47 46.14 -30.63
C ALA A 86 -28.28 44.98 -31.22
N HIS A 87 -28.21 43.78 -30.61
CA HIS A 87 -29.15 42.69 -30.85
C HIS A 87 -29.50 41.91 -29.56
N SER A 88 -30.68 41.28 -29.60
CA SER A 88 -31.63 40.86 -28.56
C SER A 88 -31.22 39.73 -27.59
N SER A 89 -31.85 39.74 -26.39
CA SER A 89 -31.66 38.81 -25.26
C SER A 89 -32.02 37.33 -25.52
N PRO A 90 -31.32 36.35 -24.91
CA PRO A 90 -31.68 34.91 -24.97
C PRO A 90 -32.90 34.54 -24.11
N GLY A 91 -33.65 33.52 -24.52
CA GLY A 91 -34.88 33.03 -23.86
C GLY A 91 -34.64 32.16 -22.62
N THR A 92 -35.44 32.37 -21.58
CA THR A 92 -35.42 31.64 -20.30
C THR A 92 -36.17 30.30 -20.37
N ALA A 93 -35.53 29.20 -19.98
CA ALA A 93 -36.21 27.94 -19.67
C ALA A 93 -36.72 27.93 -18.21
N ALA A 94 -37.80 27.18 -17.95
CA ALA A 94 -38.68 27.26 -16.78
C ALA A 94 -38.08 26.94 -15.39
N HIS A 95 -36.77 26.72 -15.27
CA HIS A 95 -36.08 26.43 -13.99
C HIS A 95 -34.73 27.17 -13.91
N GLY A 96 -34.74 28.48 -13.62
CA GLY A 96 -33.63 29.23 -12.99
C GLY A 96 -32.20 29.19 -13.57
N HIS A 97 -31.96 28.49 -14.69
CA HIS A 97 -30.65 28.27 -15.29
C HIS A 97 -30.62 28.83 -16.73
N GLU A 98 -29.57 29.58 -17.07
CA GLU A 98 -29.33 30.05 -18.45
C GLU A 98 -28.68 28.89 -19.23
N VAL A 99 -29.34 28.41 -20.28
CA VAL A 99 -28.82 27.36 -21.18
C VAL A 99 -28.36 27.99 -22.49
N PHE A 100 -27.14 27.68 -22.93
CA PHE A 100 -26.62 28.18 -24.20
C PHE A 100 -25.79 27.10 -24.91
N TYR A 101 -25.66 27.26 -26.23
CA TYR A 101 -25.01 26.29 -27.12
C TYR A 101 -23.77 26.86 -27.78
N GLY A 102 -22.97 25.98 -28.37
CA GLY A 102 -21.75 26.33 -29.07
C GLY A 102 -21.35 25.33 -30.13
N ILE A 103 -20.95 25.80 -31.32
CA ILE A 103 -20.48 24.92 -32.40
C ILE A 103 -19.02 25.23 -32.72
N MET A 104 -18.19 24.19 -32.76
CA MET A 104 -16.81 24.29 -33.23
C MET A 104 -16.46 23.24 -34.25
N PHE A 105 -15.72 23.68 -35.27
CA PHE A 105 -15.03 22.84 -36.20
C PHE A 105 -13.53 22.76 -35.87
N ASP A 106 -13.02 21.54 -35.71
CA ASP A 106 -11.59 21.23 -35.65
C ASP A 106 -11.13 20.76 -37.04
N ALA A 107 -10.25 21.54 -37.67
CA ALA A 107 -9.71 21.25 -38.99
C ALA A 107 -8.24 20.83 -38.90
N GLY A 108 -8.01 19.52 -38.81
CA GLY A 108 -6.68 18.92 -38.77
C GLY A 108 -6.27 18.22 -40.09
N SER A 109 -4.99 17.84 -40.17
CA SER A 109 -4.45 17.12 -41.34
C SER A 109 -5.00 15.70 -41.50
N THR A 110 -5.52 15.10 -40.43
CA THR A 110 -6.03 13.72 -40.42
C THR A 110 -7.55 13.62 -40.53
N GLY A 111 -8.27 14.75 -40.56
CA GLY A 111 -9.74 14.81 -40.60
C GLY A 111 -10.29 16.16 -40.13
N THR A 112 -11.53 16.46 -40.55
CA THR A 112 -12.30 17.64 -40.09
C THR A 112 -13.44 17.18 -39.20
N ARG A 113 -13.67 17.86 -38.08
CA ARG A 113 -14.61 17.42 -37.04
C ARG A 113 -15.50 18.57 -36.60
N VAL A 114 -16.75 18.28 -36.24
CA VAL A 114 -17.66 19.22 -35.58
C VAL A 114 -17.96 18.75 -34.16
N HIS A 115 -17.96 19.69 -33.24
CA HIS A 115 -18.37 19.55 -31.86
C HIS A 115 -19.48 20.54 -31.56
N ILE A 116 -20.58 20.06 -30.97
CA ILE A 116 -21.69 20.88 -30.50
C ILE A 116 -21.76 20.73 -28.99
N PHE A 117 -21.68 21.84 -28.26
CA PHE A 117 -21.68 21.85 -26.80
C PHE A 117 -22.94 22.52 -26.27
N GLN A 118 -23.49 21.95 -25.19
CA GLN A 118 -24.56 22.54 -24.39
C GLN A 118 -24.04 22.86 -23.00
N PHE A 119 -24.30 24.09 -22.54
CA PHE A 119 -23.94 24.56 -21.20
C PHE A 119 -25.17 24.93 -20.40
N ALA A 120 -25.13 24.64 -19.10
CA ALA A 120 -26.06 25.19 -18.12
C ALA A 120 -25.30 26.08 -17.13
N GLN A 121 -25.78 27.30 -16.94
CA GLN A 121 -25.20 28.28 -16.01
C GLN A 121 -26.20 28.66 -14.91
N PRO A 122 -25.88 28.34 -13.63
CA PRO A 122 -26.56 28.92 -12.48
C PRO A 122 -26.17 30.39 -12.26
N PRO A 123 -27.02 31.21 -11.60
CA PRO A 123 -26.73 32.62 -11.37
C PRO A 123 -25.43 32.83 -10.57
N ARG A 124 -24.51 33.66 -11.08
CA ARG A 124 -23.19 33.99 -10.47
C ARG A 124 -22.22 32.81 -10.29
N GLU A 125 -22.48 31.68 -10.93
CA GLU A 125 -21.57 30.53 -10.93
C GLU A 125 -20.94 30.30 -12.31
N THR A 126 -19.88 29.50 -12.36
CA THR A 126 -19.24 29.10 -13.62
C THR A 126 -20.14 28.13 -14.39
N PRO A 127 -20.32 28.31 -15.72
CA PRO A 127 -21.12 27.39 -16.53
C PRO A 127 -20.58 25.96 -16.46
N THR A 128 -21.50 25.01 -16.50
CA THR A 128 -21.20 23.57 -16.53
C THR A 128 -21.55 23.00 -17.89
N LEU A 129 -20.65 22.20 -18.47
CA LEU A 129 -20.92 21.48 -19.72
C LEU A 129 -21.89 20.34 -19.41
N THR A 130 -23.07 20.35 -20.02
CA THR A 130 -24.12 19.35 -19.78
C THR A 130 -24.21 18.31 -20.88
N HIS A 131 -23.87 18.65 -22.12
CA HIS A 131 -23.95 17.74 -23.27
C HIS A 131 -22.93 18.10 -24.36
N GLU A 132 -22.45 17.11 -25.12
CA GLU A 132 -21.59 17.26 -26.30
C GLU A 132 -22.03 16.28 -27.41
N THR A 133 -22.21 16.80 -28.63
CA THR A 133 -22.42 16.01 -29.86
C THR A 133 -21.20 16.14 -30.78
N PHE A 134 -20.78 15.02 -31.39
CA PHE A 134 -19.52 14.90 -32.15
C PHE A 134 -19.70 14.17 -33.49
N LYS A 135 -19.09 14.71 -34.56
CA LYS A 135 -18.97 14.02 -35.87
C LYS A 135 -17.65 14.36 -36.56
N ALA A 136 -17.06 13.39 -37.28
CA ALA A 136 -15.81 13.56 -38.01
C ALA A 136 -15.90 13.06 -39.47
N LEU A 137 -15.15 13.71 -40.36
CA LEU A 137 -14.98 13.36 -41.78
C LEU A 137 -13.50 13.18 -42.15
N LYS A 138 -13.25 12.32 -43.15
CA LYS A 138 -11.95 12.10 -43.81
C LYS A 138 -12.10 12.18 -45.34
N PRO A 139 -11.14 12.73 -46.09
CA PRO A 139 -9.88 13.34 -45.62
C PRO A 139 -10.09 14.70 -44.95
N GLY A 140 -9.06 15.21 -44.26
CA GLY A 140 -9.11 16.46 -43.50
C GLY A 140 -9.09 17.71 -44.38
N LEU A 141 -9.38 18.86 -43.78
CA LEU A 141 -9.58 20.12 -44.50
C LEU A 141 -8.38 20.53 -45.37
N SER A 142 -7.15 20.23 -44.93
CA SER A 142 -5.92 20.54 -45.70
C SER A 142 -5.77 19.74 -46.99
N ALA A 143 -6.41 18.57 -47.12
CA ALA A 143 -6.34 17.74 -48.32
C ALA A 143 -7.09 18.34 -49.52
N TYR A 144 -7.95 19.33 -49.28
CA TYR A 144 -8.67 20.04 -50.33
C TYR A 144 -7.95 21.33 -50.78
N ALA A 145 -6.67 21.50 -50.41
CA ALA A 145 -5.87 22.69 -50.73
C ALA A 145 -5.79 22.99 -52.23
N ASP A 146 -5.91 21.94 -53.07
CA ASP A 146 -5.88 22.02 -54.52
C ASP A 146 -7.27 21.91 -55.20
N ASP A 147 -8.33 21.63 -54.43
CA ASP A 147 -9.71 21.53 -54.90
C ASP A 147 -10.67 22.10 -53.84
N VAL A 148 -10.67 23.44 -53.73
CA VAL A 148 -11.34 24.19 -52.66
C VAL A 148 -12.86 24.00 -52.66
N GLU A 149 -13.49 23.74 -53.81
CA GLU A 149 -14.94 23.56 -53.89
C GLU A 149 -15.41 22.28 -53.18
N LYS A 150 -14.66 21.19 -53.26
CA LYS A 150 -14.98 19.95 -52.52
C LYS A 150 -14.94 20.11 -51.01
N SER A 151 -14.16 21.07 -50.50
CA SER A 151 -14.11 21.35 -49.06
C SER A 151 -15.46 21.82 -48.49
N ALA A 152 -16.27 22.51 -49.31
CA ALA A 152 -17.56 23.05 -48.88
C ALA A 152 -18.59 21.96 -48.56
N GLN A 153 -18.59 20.86 -49.34
CA GLN A 153 -19.54 19.76 -49.16
C GLN A 153 -19.34 19.05 -47.81
N GLY A 154 -18.09 18.77 -47.42
CA GLY A 154 -17.78 18.16 -46.13
C GLY A 154 -18.10 19.06 -44.93
N ILE A 155 -17.88 20.38 -45.07
CA ILE A 155 -18.26 21.35 -44.04
C ILE A 155 -19.78 21.44 -43.91
N GLN A 156 -20.52 21.38 -45.03
CA GLN A 156 -21.98 21.42 -45.02
C GLN A 156 -22.60 20.21 -44.33
N GLU A 157 -22.07 19.01 -44.60
CA GLU A 157 -22.53 17.77 -43.95
C GLU A 157 -22.39 17.86 -42.41
N LEU A 158 -21.28 18.39 -41.94
CA LEU A 158 -21.04 18.60 -40.51
C LEU A 158 -21.91 19.71 -39.92
N LEU A 159 -22.22 20.77 -40.69
CA LEU A 159 -23.15 21.82 -40.25
C LEU A 159 -24.59 21.29 -40.12
N ASP A 160 -24.99 20.34 -40.96
CA ASP A 160 -26.32 19.75 -40.90
C ASP A 160 -26.51 18.90 -39.63
N VAL A 161 -25.44 18.26 -39.12
CA VAL A 161 -25.43 17.63 -37.79
C VAL A 161 -25.73 18.66 -36.70
N ALA A 162 -25.10 19.84 -36.74
CA ALA A 162 -25.35 20.89 -35.75
C ALA A 162 -26.79 21.45 -35.81
N LYS A 163 -27.39 21.53 -37.01
CA LYS A 163 -28.80 21.93 -37.19
C LYS A 163 -29.78 20.90 -36.61
N GLN A 164 -29.44 19.61 -36.66
CA GLN A 164 -30.27 18.56 -36.08
C GLN A 164 -30.18 18.53 -34.55
N ASP A 165 -29.02 18.88 -34.00
CA ASP A 165 -28.73 18.79 -32.57
C ASP A 165 -29.22 20.01 -31.76
N ILE A 166 -29.14 21.22 -32.33
CA ILE A 166 -29.53 22.46 -31.64
C ILE A 166 -30.97 22.85 -32.03
N PRO A 167 -31.86 23.16 -31.08
CA PRO A 167 -33.20 23.65 -31.41
C PRO A 167 -33.16 24.97 -32.20
N SER A 168 -34.06 25.13 -33.18
CA SER A 168 -34.04 26.27 -34.13
C SER A 168 -34.05 27.65 -33.48
N ASP A 169 -34.66 27.77 -32.30
CA ASP A 169 -34.77 29.03 -31.57
C ASP A 169 -33.41 29.52 -31.04
N PHE A 170 -32.42 28.62 -30.89
CA PHE A 170 -31.08 28.95 -30.42
C PHE A 170 -30.07 29.16 -31.55
N TRP A 171 -30.42 28.89 -32.82
CA TRP A 171 -29.47 28.95 -33.94
C TRP A 171 -28.77 30.31 -34.03
N LYS A 172 -29.54 31.41 -34.05
CA LYS A 172 -29.01 32.78 -34.17
C LYS A 172 -28.18 33.25 -32.96
N ALA A 173 -28.31 32.57 -31.83
CA ALA A 173 -27.55 32.85 -30.60
C ALA A 173 -26.36 31.89 -30.41
N THR A 174 -26.21 30.89 -31.27
CA THR A 174 -25.18 29.87 -31.11
C THR A 174 -23.93 30.24 -31.91
N PRO A 175 -22.80 30.59 -31.26
CA PRO A 175 -21.55 30.87 -31.95
C PRO A 175 -21.04 29.66 -32.73
N LEU A 176 -20.69 29.91 -33.99
CA LEU A 176 -20.07 28.95 -34.90
C LEU A 176 -18.64 29.36 -35.21
N VAL A 177 -17.69 28.49 -34.86
CA VAL A 177 -16.25 28.72 -35.04
C VAL A 177 -15.55 27.53 -35.71
N LEU A 178 -14.50 27.78 -36.49
CA LEU A 178 -13.56 26.81 -37.01
C LEU A 178 -12.14 27.25 -36.65
N LYS A 179 -11.36 26.34 -36.04
CA LYS A 179 -9.93 26.55 -35.86
C LYS A 179 -9.13 25.46 -36.58
N ALA A 180 -8.24 25.90 -37.45
CA ALA A 180 -7.34 25.02 -38.17
C ALA A 180 -6.00 24.87 -37.42
N THR A 181 -5.47 23.64 -37.38
CA THR A 181 -4.26 23.28 -36.63
C THR A 181 -3.01 23.21 -37.54
N ALA A 182 -1.95 22.51 -37.11
CA ALA A 182 -0.65 22.46 -37.79
C ALA A 182 -0.70 22.08 -39.27
N GLY A 183 -1.65 21.25 -39.69
CA GLY A 183 -1.79 20.82 -41.08
C GLY A 183 -2.01 21.97 -42.08
N LEU A 184 -2.78 23.00 -41.71
CA LEU A 184 -2.97 24.19 -42.54
C LEU A 184 -1.85 25.23 -42.36
N ARG A 185 -1.13 25.23 -41.22
CA ARG A 185 0.05 26.09 -41.00
C ARG A 185 1.23 25.73 -41.93
N LEU A 186 1.30 24.46 -42.34
CA LEU A 186 2.35 23.92 -43.20
C LEU A 186 2.04 24.09 -44.70
N LEU A 187 0.83 24.52 -45.07
CA LEU A 187 0.48 24.81 -46.46
C LEU A 187 1.04 26.19 -46.88
N PRO A 188 1.34 26.39 -48.18
CA PRO A 188 1.64 27.72 -48.72
C PRO A 188 0.52 28.72 -48.39
N GLY A 189 0.89 29.91 -47.91
CA GLY A 189 -0.05 30.88 -47.33
C GLY A 189 -1.27 31.20 -48.21
N GLU A 190 -1.09 31.26 -49.53
CA GLU A 190 -2.20 31.51 -50.47
C GLU A 190 -3.22 30.35 -50.56
N LYS A 191 -2.76 29.09 -50.49
CA LYS A 191 -3.65 27.92 -50.54
C LYS A 191 -4.48 27.80 -49.26
N ALA A 192 -3.84 27.98 -48.10
CA ALA A 192 -4.53 27.98 -46.82
C ALA A 192 -5.59 29.11 -46.73
N GLN A 193 -5.27 30.31 -47.22
CA GLN A 193 -6.20 31.45 -47.23
C GLN A 193 -7.42 31.21 -48.13
N LYS A 194 -7.23 30.72 -49.36
CA LYS A 194 -8.34 30.39 -50.28
C LYS A 194 -9.30 29.39 -49.67
N LEU A 195 -8.76 28.39 -48.97
CA LEU A 195 -9.54 27.34 -48.35
C LEU A 195 -10.33 27.84 -47.12
N LEU A 196 -9.69 28.61 -46.24
CA LEU A 196 -10.37 29.23 -45.09
C LEU A 196 -11.44 30.24 -45.51
N GLN A 197 -11.20 30.97 -46.61
CA GLN A 197 -12.18 31.90 -47.17
C GLN A 197 -13.44 31.16 -47.64
N LYS A 198 -13.29 30.01 -48.30
CA LYS A 198 -14.42 29.17 -48.71
C LYS A 198 -15.23 28.66 -47.52
N VAL A 199 -14.57 28.21 -46.45
CA VAL A 199 -15.26 27.81 -45.21
C VAL A 199 -16.02 29.01 -44.61
N LYS A 200 -15.42 30.20 -44.62
CA LYS A 200 -16.06 31.42 -44.11
C LYS A 200 -17.32 31.78 -44.91
N GLU A 201 -17.34 31.54 -46.22
CA GLU A 201 -18.54 31.69 -47.06
C GLU A 201 -19.63 30.69 -46.66
N VAL A 202 -19.28 29.41 -46.48
CA VAL A 202 -20.23 28.37 -46.03
C VAL A 202 -20.80 28.69 -44.65
N PHE A 203 -19.97 29.17 -43.72
CA PHE A 203 -20.42 29.56 -42.38
C PHE A 203 -21.37 30.76 -42.44
N LYS A 204 -21.05 31.79 -43.24
CA LYS A 204 -21.93 32.95 -43.43
C LYS A 204 -23.30 32.60 -44.03
N ALA A 205 -23.38 31.53 -44.82
CA ALA A 205 -24.63 31.01 -45.36
C ALA A 205 -25.42 30.16 -44.35
N SER A 206 -24.84 29.83 -43.19
CA SER A 206 -25.49 29.04 -42.14
C SER A 206 -26.42 29.90 -41.26
N PRO A 207 -27.40 29.29 -40.57
CA PRO A 207 -28.32 30.02 -39.69
C PRO A 207 -27.71 30.39 -38.32
N PHE A 208 -26.45 30.04 -38.08
CA PHE A 208 -25.76 30.20 -36.79
C PHE A 208 -25.06 31.55 -36.66
N LEU A 209 -24.65 31.91 -35.43
CA LEU A 209 -23.94 33.17 -35.18
C LEU A 209 -22.48 33.08 -35.65
N VAL A 210 -22.12 33.90 -36.63
CA VAL A 210 -20.78 33.91 -37.23
C VAL A 210 -20.12 35.27 -37.04
N GLY A 211 -19.10 35.34 -36.18
CA GLY A 211 -18.28 36.56 -35.97
C GLY A 211 -17.13 36.70 -36.98
N ASP A 212 -16.42 37.83 -36.98
CA ASP A 212 -15.35 38.11 -37.96
C ASP A 212 -14.15 37.14 -37.88
N ASP A 213 -13.84 36.65 -36.68
CA ASP A 213 -12.78 35.67 -36.39
C ASP A 213 -13.27 34.21 -36.39
N CYS A 214 -14.46 33.95 -36.96
CA CYS A 214 -15.11 32.64 -36.92
C CYS A 214 -14.24 31.53 -37.51
N VAL A 215 -13.50 31.81 -38.58
CA VAL A 215 -12.61 30.86 -39.25
C VAL A 215 -11.19 31.40 -39.16
N SER A 216 -10.31 30.72 -38.43
CA SER A 216 -8.90 31.13 -38.34
C SER A 216 -7.95 29.95 -38.16
N VAL A 217 -6.68 30.16 -38.51
CA VAL A 217 -5.61 29.25 -38.11
C VAL A 217 -5.25 29.55 -36.66
N MET A 218 -5.15 28.52 -35.81
CA MET A 218 -4.73 28.67 -34.42
C MET A 218 -3.19 28.71 -34.36
N ASN A 219 -2.65 29.70 -33.65
CA ASN A 219 -1.23 29.72 -33.32
C ASN A 219 -0.93 28.58 -32.33
N GLY A 220 0.21 27.92 -32.46
CA GLY A 220 0.56 26.78 -31.61
C GLY A 220 0.76 27.13 -30.14
N THR A 221 1.14 28.37 -29.83
CA THR A 221 1.18 28.87 -28.45
C THR A 221 -0.22 28.97 -27.84
N ASP A 222 -1.21 29.41 -28.63
CA ASP A 222 -2.61 29.49 -28.21
C ASP A 222 -3.21 28.09 -28.04
N GLU A 223 -2.85 27.16 -28.92
CA GLU A 223 -3.18 25.72 -28.83
C GLU A 223 -2.70 25.13 -27.49
N GLY A 224 -1.45 25.39 -27.10
CA GLY A 224 -0.89 24.98 -25.80
C GLY A 224 -1.57 25.64 -24.60
N VAL A 225 -1.84 26.95 -24.67
CA VAL A 225 -2.54 27.69 -23.60
C VAL A 225 -3.98 27.18 -23.42
N SER A 226 -4.72 26.97 -24.51
CA SER A 226 -6.08 26.43 -24.47
C SER A 226 -6.11 25.04 -23.85
N ALA A 227 -5.19 24.15 -24.24
CA ALA A 227 -5.09 22.81 -23.65
C ALA A 227 -4.78 22.85 -22.14
N TRP A 228 -3.88 23.75 -21.71
CA TRP A 228 -3.55 23.94 -20.29
C TRP A 228 -4.74 24.44 -19.47
N ILE A 229 -5.49 25.43 -19.97
CA ILE A 229 -6.70 25.97 -19.31
C ILE A 229 -7.71 24.86 -19.10
N THR A 230 -7.96 24.06 -20.15
CA THR A 230 -8.96 22.99 -20.12
C THR A 230 -8.66 21.95 -19.07
N ILE A 231 -7.41 21.51 -18.97
CA ILE A 231 -7.01 20.52 -17.95
C ILE A 231 -7.23 21.09 -16.56
N ASN A 232 -6.71 22.29 -16.31
CA ASN A 232 -6.79 22.89 -14.99
C ASN A 232 -8.23 23.30 -14.62
N PHE A 233 -9.11 23.50 -15.60
CA PHE A 233 -10.55 23.68 -15.39
C PHE A 233 -11.22 22.37 -14.98
N LEU A 234 -10.94 21.27 -15.69
CA LEU A 234 -11.54 19.96 -15.46
C LEU A 234 -11.02 19.27 -14.20
N THR A 235 -9.75 19.47 -13.83
CA THR A 235 -9.19 19.02 -12.55
C THR A 235 -9.65 19.87 -11.36
N GLY A 236 -10.44 20.92 -11.60
CA GLY A 236 -10.89 21.86 -10.56
C GLY A 236 -9.80 22.82 -10.06
N SER A 237 -8.57 22.73 -10.57
CA SER A 237 -7.42 23.55 -10.16
C SER A 237 -7.61 25.05 -10.41
N LEU A 238 -8.47 25.44 -11.36
CA LEU A 238 -8.82 26.85 -11.61
C LEU A 238 -10.00 27.36 -10.75
N LYS A 239 -10.70 26.50 -10.01
CA LYS A 239 -11.89 26.85 -9.23
C LYS A 239 -11.57 27.31 -7.80
N THR A 240 -10.49 26.82 -7.19
CA THR A 240 -10.12 27.11 -5.80
C THR A 240 -8.91 28.05 -5.68
N PRO A 241 -8.95 29.10 -4.83
CA PRO A 241 -7.76 29.85 -4.44
C PRO A 241 -6.72 28.93 -3.80
N GLY A 242 -5.51 28.86 -4.36
CA GLY A 242 -4.40 28.05 -3.81
C GLY A 242 -4.27 26.62 -4.36
N GLY A 243 -5.11 26.19 -5.31
CA GLY A 243 -4.97 24.89 -5.97
C GLY A 243 -3.67 24.78 -6.79
N SER A 244 -2.98 23.64 -6.70
CA SER A 244 -1.81 23.37 -7.53
C SER A 244 -2.22 23.14 -8.98
N SER A 245 -1.79 24.03 -9.88
CA SER A 245 -1.96 23.82 -11.33
C SER A 245 -1.00 22.77 -11.86
N VAL A 246 -1.44 22.04 -12.89
CA VAL A 246 -0.69 21.02 -13.62
C VAL A 246 -0.29 21.54 -15.00
N GLY A 247 0.75 20.98 -15.59
CA GLY A 247 1.20 21.23 -16.96
C GLY A 247 0.46 20.38 -18.00
N MET A 248 0.72 20.68 -19.27
CA MET A 248 0.12 20.06 -20.44
C MET A 248 1.19 19.83 -21.51
N LEU A 249 1.16 18.64 -22.11
CA LEU A 249 1.96 18.25 -23.26
C LEU A 249 1.08 17.61 -24.36
N ASP A 250 1.18 18.07 -25.60
CA ASP A 250 0.42 17.52 -26.74
C ASP A 250 1.35 17.17 -27.91
N LEU A 251 1.13 16.01 -28.55
CA LEU A 251 1.88 15.56 -29.74
C LEU A 251 0.94 15.40 -30.92
N GLY A 252 0.91 16.43 -31.76
CA GLY A 252 0.17 16.43 -33.02
C GLY A 252 0.96 15.78 -34.17
N GLY A 253 0.36 15.79 -35.36
CA GLY A 253 0.99 15.27 -36.58
C GLY A 253 2.18 16.11 -37.07
N GLY A 254 2.10 17.44 -36.93
CA GLY A 254 3.11 18.39 -37.42
C GLY A 254 3.79 19.26 -36.35
N SER A 255 3.32 19.25 -35.10
CA SER A 255 3.95 19.99 -34.00
C SER A 255 3.76 19.30 -32.65
N THR A 256 4.60 19.67 -31.68
CA THR A 256 4.46 19.30 -30.26
C THR A 256 4.29 20.57 -29.42
N GLN A 257 3.33 20.58 -28.49
CA GLN A 257 3.01 21.72 -27.64
C GLN A 257 3.29 21.38 -26.18
N ILE A 258 3.87 22.32 -25.43
CA ILE A 258 4.06 22.22 -23.98
C ILE A 258 3.57 23.51 -23.33
N ALA A 259 2.79 23.39 -22.25
CA ALA A 259 2.33 24.53 -21.48
C ALA A 259 2.24 24.22 -19.98
N PHE A 260 2.74 25.10 -19.12
CA PHE A 260 2.60 24.98 -17.66
C PHE A 260 2.72 26.35 -16.98
N LEU A 261 2.35 26.43 -15.70
CA LEU A 261 2.53 27.62 -14.88
C LEU A 261 3.87 27.52 -14.12
N PRO A 262 4.90 28.32 -14.47
CA PRO A 262 6.14 28.36 -13.71
C PRO A 262 5.91 28.91 -12.30
N ARG A 263 6.60 28.35 -11.33
CA ARG A 263 6.58 28.72 -9.90
C ARG A 263 7.94 29.17 -9.41
N VAL A 264 9.02 28.80 -10.09
CA VAL A 264 10.38 29.22 -9.76
C VAL A 264 10.74 30.49 -10.54
N GLU A 265 11.19 31.52 -9.83
CA GLU A 265 11.55 32.82 -10.41
C GLU A 265 12.66 32.70 -11.47
N GLY A 266 13.64 31.82 -11.24
CA GLY A 266 14.68 31.49 -12.22
C GLY A 266 14.15 30.92 -13.55
N THR A 267 12.99 30.24 -13.56
CA THR A 267 12.35 29.80 -14.81
C THR A 267 11.75 30.97 -15.58
N LEU A 268 11.18 31.96 -14.88
CA LEU A 268 10.60 33.15 -15.50
C LEU A 268 11.68 34.04 -16.11
N GLU A 269 12.87 34.11 -15.49
CA GLU A 269 14.00 34.90 -15.98
C GLU A 269 14.77 34.21 -17.10
N ALA A 270 14.95 32.88 -17.02
CA ALA A 270 15.71 32.11 -18.01
C ALA A 270 14.91 31.73 -19.27
N SER A 271 13.59 31.96 -19.29
CA SER A 271 12.76 31.60 -20.45
C SER A 271 13.02 32.50 -21.66
N PRO A 272 13.16 31.95 -22.89
CA PRO A 272 13.40 32.75 -24.08
C PRO A 272 12.24 33.72 -24.41
N PRO A 273 12.51 34.85 -25.09
CA PRO A 273 11.47 35.75 -25.57
C PRO A 273 10.41 35.01 -26.40
N GLY A 274 9.13 35.17 -26.05
CA GLY A 274 8.00 34.52 -26.72
C GLY A 274 7.54 33.18 -26.14
N TYR A 275 8.21 32.65 -25.12
CA TYR A 275 7.84 31.40 -24.44
C TYR A 275 6.93 31.63 -23.22
N LEU A 276 6.83 32.87 -22.76
CA LEU A 276 5.93 33.27 -21.68
C LEU A 276 4.72 34.01 -22.24
N THR A 277 3.52 33.53 -21.91
CA THR A 277 2.24 34.12 -22.31
C THR A 277 1.44 34.53 -21.09
N ALA A 278 1.01 35.79 -21.04
CA ALA A 278 0.15 36.30 -19.97
C ALA A 278 -1.33 36.13 -20.34
N LEU A 279 -2.10 35.59 -19.38
CA LEU A 279 -3.50 35.25 -19.54
C LEU A 279 -4.31 35.80 -18.38
N ARG A 280 -5.41 36.53 -18.64
CA ARG A 280 -6.31 36.99 -17.57
C ARG A 280 -7.62 36.19 -17.54
N MET A 281 -7.87 35.46 -16.46
CA MET A 281 -9.06 34.61 -16.25
C MET A 281 -9.57 34.69 -14.82
N PHE A 282 -10.89 34.70 -14.63
CA PHE A 282 -11.52 34.68 -13.29
C PHE A 282 -10.94 35.74 -12.33
N ASN A 283 -10.70 36.95 -12.87
CA ASN A 283 -10.09 38.08 -12.17
C ASN A 283 -8.64 37.85 -11.66
N ARG A 284 -7.89 36.90 -12.26
CA ARG A 284 -6.47 36.64 -12.01
C ARG A 284 -5.65 36.67 -13.29
N THR A 285 -4.37 37.01 -13.16
CA THR A 285 -3.40 36.97 -14.27
C THR A 285 -2.46 35.79 -14.07
N TYR A 286 -2.41 34.88 -15.04
CA TYR A 286 -1.51 33.74 -15.10
C TYR A 286 -0.39 34.05 -16.11
N LYS A 287 0.87 33.88 -15.71
CA LYS A 287 2.03 33.94 -16.62
C LYS A 287 2.45 32.52 -16.94
N LEU A 288 2.03 32.00 -18.08
CA LEU A 288 2.27 30.60 -18.47
C LEU A 288 3.52 30.49 -19.32
N TYR A 289 4.30 29.45 -19.09
CA TYR A 289 5.22 28.95 -20.11
C TYR A 289 4.37 28.19 -21.13
N SER A 290 4.40 28.60 -22.41
CA SER A 290 3.70 27.93 -23.50
C SER A 290 4.51 28.07 -24.78
N TYR A 291 4.80 26.94 -25.43
CA TYR A 291 5.47 26.95 -26.72
C TYR A 291 5.06 25.76 -27.59
N SER A 292 5.08 25.98 -28.90
CA SER A 292 4.77 24.98 -29.92
C SER A 292 5.97 24.76 -30.83
N TYR A 293 6.51 23.54 -30.82
CA TYR A 293 7.61 23.12 -31.65
C TYR A 293 7.11 22.59 -32.99
N LEU A 294 7.06 23.47 -34.00
CA LEU A 294 6.65 23.13 -35.36
C LEU A 294 7.70 22.23 -36.04
N GLY A 295 7.24 21.22 -36.79
CA GLY A 295 8.08 20.18 -37.40
C GLY A 295 8.56 19.09 -36.42
N LEU A 296 8.16 19.16 -35.15
CA LEU A 296 8.39 18.12 -34.13
C LEU A 296 7.11 17.32 -33.81
N GLY A 297 6.12 17.36 -34.70
CA GLY A 297 4.99 16.43 -34.65
C GLY A 297 5.37 15.04 -35.14
N LEU A 298 4.59 14.01 -34.80
CA LEU A 298 4.99 12.62 -35.03
C LEU A 298 5.22 12.30 -36.52
N MET A 299 4.38 12.81 -37.42
CA MET A 299 4.50 12.50 -38.85
C MET A 299 5.65 13.27 -39.50
N SER A 300 5.83 14.55 -39.17
CA SER A 300 6.97 15.35 -39.65
C SER A 300 8.31 14.80 -39.12
N ALA A 301 8.34 14.35 -37.86
CA ALA A 301 9.49 13.67 -37.28
C ALA A 301 9.79 12.35 -37.97
N ARG A 302 8.77 11.55 -38.27
CA ARG A 302 8.90 10.30 -39.03
C ARG A 302 9.56 10.54 -40.38
N LEU A 303 9.09 11.55 -41.14
CA LEU A 303 9.70 11.92 -42.41
C LEU A 303 11.18 12.30 -42.26
N ALA A 304 11.51 13.13 -41.25
CA ALA A 304 12.89 13.54 -40.98
C ALA A 304 13.81 12.38 -40.58
N ILE A 305 13.32 11.45 -39.75
CA ILE A 305 14.07 10.25 -39.33
C ILE A 305 14.34 9.32 -40.52
N LEU A 306 13.37 9.20 -41.44
CA LEU A 306 13.51 8.46 -42.70
C LEU A 306 14.42 9.17 -43.72
N GLY A 307 14.78 10.43 -43.48
CA GLY A 307 15.66 11.21 -44.37
C GLY A 307 14.92 11.97 -45.49
N GLY A 308 13.60 12.08 -45.41
CA GLY A 308 12.79 12.89 -46.33
C GLY A 308 12.70 14.36 -45.91
N VAL A 309 12.23 15.20 -46.83
CA VAL A 309 12.02 16.65 -46.64
C VAL A 309 10.54 16.98 -46.88
N GLU A 310 9.92 17.70 -45.95
CA GLU A 310 8.49 18.02 -46.00
C GLU A 310 8.15 18.82 -47.27
N GLY A 311 7.12 18.39 -48.01
CA GLY A 311 6.68 19.04 -49.25
C GLY A 311 7.55 18.78 -50.49
N GLN A 312 8.55 17.89 -50.42
CA GLN A 312 9.37 17.49 -51.57
C GLN A 312 9.22 15.99 -51.89
N PRO A 313 8.84 15.61 -53.13
CA PRO A 313 8.91 14.23 -53.57
C PRO A 313 10.34 13.68 -53.45
N ALA A 314 10.48 12.40 -53.13
CA ALA A 314 11.76 11.75 -53.33
C ALA A 314 12.14 11.80 -54.82
N GLU A 315 13.42 12.00 -55.14
CA GLU A 315 13.91 11.90 -56.52
C GLU A 315 13.47 10.56 -57.14
N ASP A 316 13.09 10.58 -58.42
CA ASP A 316 12.42 9.47 -59.10
C ASP A 316 13.20 8.14 -58.92
N GLY A 317 12.60 7.17 -58.22
CA GLY A 317 13.20 5.86 -57.93
C GLY A 317 14.08 5.76 -56.67
N LYS A 318 14.29 6.82 -55.89
CA LYS A 318 15.13 6.82 -54.68
C LYS A 318 14.39 6.22 -53.46
N GLU A 319 14.99 5.20 -52.85
CA GLU A 319 14.48 4.54 -51.63
C GLU A 319 15.02 5.24 -50.38
N LEU A 320 14.15 5.63 -49.45
CA LEU A 320 14.53 6.19 -48.15
C LEU A 320 14.91 5.05 -47.20
N VAL A 321 16.20 4.98 -46.87
CA VAL A 321 16.75 3.92 -46.02
C VAL A 321 16.93 4.45 -44.59
N SER A 322 16.37 3.75 -43.61
CA SER A 322 16.48 4.15 -42.19
C SER A 322 16.95 3.01 -41.29
N PRO A 323 17.84 3.28 -40.31
CA PRO A 323 18.18 2.32 -39.27
C PRO A 323 17.02 2.07 -38.29
N CYS A 324 15.98 2.91 -38.32
CA CYS A 324 14.79 2.79 -37.47
C CYS A 324 13.73 1.82 -38.03
N LEU A 325 13.96 1.21 -39.20
CA LEU A 325 13.11 0.19 -39.81
C LEU A 325 13.80 -1.18 -39.79
N SER A 326 13.02 -2.27 -39.72
CA SER A 326 13.57 -3.64 -39.74
C SER A 326 14.40 -3.89 -41.02
N PRO A 327 15.58 -4.52 -40.95
CA PRO A 327 16.43 -4.78 -42.13
C PRO A 327 15.77 -5.60 -43.25
N SER A 328 14.71 -6.34 -42.92
CA SER A 328 13.91 -7.12 -43.86
C SER A 328 12.70 -6.37 -44.41
N PHE A 329 12.38 -5.18 -43.89
CA PHE A 329 11.22 -4.39 -44.29
C PHE A 329 11.52 -3.58 -45.55
N LYS A 330 10.62 -3.69 -46.53
CA LYS A 330 10.48 -2.83 -47.70
C LYS A 330 9.01 -2.54 -47.91
N GLY A 331 8.64 -1.28 -48.12
CA GLY A 331 7.25 -0.90 -48.34
C GLY A 331 7.10 0.52 -48.85
N GLU A 332 5.86 0.91 -49.09
CA GLU A 332 5.49 2.27 -49.45
C GLU A 332 4.79 2.95 -48.27
N TRP A 333 5.09 4.22 -48.05
CA TRP A 333 4.48 5.05 -47.02
C TRP A 333 4.02 6.37 -47.60
N GLU A 334 2.74 6.68 -47.42
CA GLU A 334 2.15 7.93 -47.87
C GLU A 334 2.13 8.97 -46.74
N HIS A 335 2.63 10.17 -47.04
CA HIS A 335 2.54 11.31 -46.16
C HIS A 335 2.43 12.61 -46.97
N ALA A 336 1.41 13.42 -46.65
CA ALA A 336 1.10 14.65 -47.36
C ALA A 336 0.97 14.44 -48.89
N GLU A 337 0.26 13.36 -49.30
CA GLU A 337 -0.02 12.99 -50.70
C GLU A 337 1.23 12.61 -51.54
N VAL A 338 2.39 12.47 -50.88
CA VAL A 338 3.61 11.92 -51.48
C VAL A 338 3.79 10.48 -51.01
N THR A 339 3.93 9.56 -51.96
CA THR A 339 4.25 8.15 -51.69
C THR A 339 5.76 7.95 -51.68
N TYR A 340 6.32 7.57 -50.54
CA TYR A 340 7.75 7.29 -50.37
C TYR A 340 8.01 5.78 -50.36
N ARG A 341 9.01 5.33 -51.11
CA ARG A 341 9.56 3.97 -50.97
C ARG A 341 10.55 3.95 -49.82
N ILE A 342 10.32 3.08 -48.84
CA ILE A 342 11.10 3.02 -47.59
C ILE A 342 11.65 1.61 -47.35
N SER A 343 12.87 1.53 -46.80
CA SER A 343 13.47 0.26 -46.41
C SER A 343 14.34 0.34 -45.16
N GLY A 344 14.52 -0.80 -44.50
CA GLY A 344 15.43 -0.92 -43.36
C GLY A 344 16.90 -1.05 -43.76
N GLN A 345 17.76 -0.42 -42.97
CA GLN A 345 19.21 -0.48 -43.19
C GLN A 345 19.77 -1.87 -42.84
N LYS A 346 20.46 -2.51 -43.79
CA LYS A 346 21.21 -3.77 -43.53
C LYS A 346 22.56 -3.45 -42.89
N THR A 347 22.75 -3.80 -41.62
CA THR A 347 24.00 -3.56 -40.88
C THR A 347 24.27 -4.63 -39.81
N ALA A 348 25.54 -4.85 -39.47
CA ALA A 348 26.00 -5.72 -38.38
C ALA A 348 26.08 -5.00 -37.01
N ALA A 349 25.81 -3.69 -36.97
CA ALA A 349 25.80 -2.88 -35.75
C ALA A 349 24.43 -2.88 -35.04
N ASN A 350 24.39 -2.41 -33.79
CA ASN A 350 23.17 -2.34 -32.98
C ASN A 350 22.18 -1.32 -33.60
N LEU A 351 21.16 -1.83 -34.30
CA LEU A 351 20.13 -1.04 -34.99
C LEU A 351 19.44 -0.01 -34.08
N HIS A 352 19.26 -0.35 -32.80
CA HIS A 352 18.67 0.56 -31.83
C HIS A 352 19.56 1.77 -31.57
N GLU A 353 20.87 1.58 -31.35
CA GLU A 353 21.79 2.71 -31.11
C GLU A 353 21.88 3.63 -32.32
N LEU A 354 21.81 3.06 -33.52
CA LEU A 354 21.75 3.84 -34.77
C LEU A 354 20.43 4.60 -34.90
N CYS A 355 19.30 3.98 -34.57
CA CYS A 355 18.01 4.64 -34.56
C CYS A 355 17.94 5.77 -33.51
N ALA A 356 18.39 5.51 -32.28
CA ALA A 356 18.46 6.50 -31.22
C ALA A 356 19.38 7.67 -31.60
N THR A 357 20.52 7.40 -32.22
CA THR A 357 21.44 8.43 -32.74
C THR A 357 20.75 9.27 -33.82
N ARG A 358 20.07 8.62 -34.77
CA ARG A 358 19.34 9.29 -35.84
C ARG A 358 18.22 10.18 -35.30
N VAL A 359 17.47 9.68 -34.33
CA VAL A 359 16.43 10.45 -33.63
C VAL A 359 17.04 11.62 -32.84
N SER A 360 18.15 11.40 -32.14
CA SER A 360 18.86 12.46 -31.44
C SER A 360 19.36 13.55 -32.38
N GLU A 361 19.80 13.23 -33.60
CA GLU A 361 20.13 14.23 -34.62
C GLU A 361 18.93 15.09 -35.00
N VAL A 362 17.75 14.48 -35.15
CA VAL A 362 16.50 15.19 -35.47
C VAL A 362 16.07 16.13 -34.34
N LEU A 363 16.36 15.77 -33.07
CA LEU A 363 15.95 16.53 -31.89
C LEU A 363 16.99 17.55 -31.40
N ARG A 364 18.27 17.37 -31.75
CA ARG A 364 19.40 18.16 -31.23
C ARG A 364 19.17 19.66 -31.40
N ASN A 365 19.21 20.41 -30.30
CA ASN A 365 19.03 21.87 -30.24
C ASN A 365 17.68 22.39 -30.76
N ARG A 366 16.65 21.54 -30.90
CA ARG A 366 15.32 21.95 -31.38
C ARG A 366 14.30 22.17 -30.27
N VAL A 367 14.65 21.84 -29.02
CA VAL A 367 13.76 21.90 -27.85
C VAL A 367 14.40 22.69 -26.72
N HIS A 368 13.61 23.49 -26.00
CA HIS A 368 14.07 24.21 -24.82
C HIS A 368 13.85 23.38 -23.55
N ARG A 369 14.94 23.09 -22.82
CA ARG A 369 14.91 22.33 -21.57
C ARG A 369 14.76 23.27 -20.38
N THR A 370 13.78 22.99 -19.51
CA THR A 370 13.55 23.74 -18.29
C THR A 370 13.66 22.83 -17.07
N GLU A 371 14.47 23.19 -16.07
CA GLU A 371 14.68 22.37 -14.85
C GLU A 371 13.39 22.13 -14.06
N GLU A 372 12.48 23.10 -14.06
CA GLU A 372 11.20 23.03 -13.36
C GLU A 372 10.24 21.95 -13.91
N VAL A 373 10.43 21.48 -15.15
CA VAL A 373 9.66 20.35 -15.72
C VAL A 373 9.79 19.09 -14.86
N LYS A 374 10.91 18.92 -14.16
CA LYS A 374 11.13 17.81 -13.20
C LYS A 374 10.29 17.91 -11.94
N HIS A 375 9.60 19.02 -11.71
CA HIS A 375 8.87 19.33 -10.47
C HIS A 375 7.38 19.64 -10.71
N VAL A 376 6.95 19.72 -11.97
CA VAL A 376 5.55 19.93 -12.36
C VAL A 376 4.92 18.60 -12.80
N ASP A 377 3.68 18.34 -12.39
CA ASP A 377 2.87 17.25 -12.92
C ASP A 377 2.26 17.69 -14.26
N PHE A 378 2.34 16.86 -15.29
CA PHE A 378 1.80 17.11 -16.62
C PHE A 378 0.59 16.20 -16.92
N TYR A 379 -0.21 16.59 -17.89
CA TYR A 379 -1.11 15.71 -18.61
C TYR A 379 -0.57 15.60 -20.04
N ALA A 380 -0.78 14.47 -20.73
CA ALA A 380 -0.31 14.28 -22.10
C ALA A 380 -1.44 13.88 -23.05
N PHE A 381 -1.45 14.42 -24.28
CA PHE A 381 -2.52 14.25 -25.27
C PHE A 381 -2.04 13.68 -26.64
N SER A 382 -3.01 13.35 -27.50
CA SER A 382 -2.87 12.92 -28.90
C SER A 382 -2.01 11.65 -29.11
N TYR A 383 -1.02 11.67 -30.01
CA TYR A 383 -0.29 10.46 -30.43
C TYR A 383 0.57 9.84 -29.32
N TYR A 384 0.90 10.57 -28.24
CA TYR A 384 1.52 9.96 -27.04
C TYR A 384 0.64 8.82 -26.48
N TYR A 385 -0.68 8.97 -26.56
CA TYR A 385 -1.66 8.00 -26.11
C TYR A 385 -1.95 6.92 -27.17
N ASP A 386 -2.16 7.33 -28.43
CA ASP A 386 -2.47 6.39 -29.51
C ASP A 386 -1.32 5.41 -29.79
N LEU A 387 -0.07 5.85 -29.60
CA LEU A 387 1.12 5.00 -29.71
C LEU A 387 1.22 4.03 -28.53
N ALA A 388 0.96 4.48 -27.29
CA ALA A 388 0.94 3.63 -26.11
C ALA A 388 -0.14 2.54 -26.19
N ALA A 389 -1.31 2.86 -26.76
CA ALA A 389 -2.39 1.92 -27.02
C ALA A 389 -2.11 0.99 -28.23
N GLY A 390 -1.47 1.51 -29.28
CA GLY A 390 -1.23 0.79 -30.53
C GLY A 390 -0.02 -0.16 -30.52
N VAL A 391 0.98 0.08 -29.66
CA VAL A 391 2.15 -0.80 -29.47
C VAL A 391 2.05 -1.68 -28.22
N GLY A 392 0.88 -1.67 -27.58
CA GLY A 392 0.58 -2.55 -26.46
C GLY A 392 1.37 -2.28 -25.21
N LEU A 393 1.87 -1.06 -24.92
CA LEU A 393 2.64 -0.70 -23.70
C LEU A 393 1.89 -0.87 -22.35
N ILE A 394 0.78 -1.61 -22.40
CA ILE A 394 0.11 -2.35 -21.31
C ILE A 394 0.61 -3.83 -21.30
N VAL A 395 1.80 -4.11 -21.85
CA VAL A 395 2.49 -5.39 -22.08
C VAL A 395 3.67 -5.13 -23.10
N CYS A 396 4.57 -6.06 -23.47
CA CYS A 396 5.24 -6.22 -24.78
C CYS A 396 6.25 -7.38 -24.75
N GLN A 397 6.10 -8.36 -25.66
CA GLN A 397 7.09 -9.40 -25.98
C GLN A 397 8.14 -9.00 -27.05
N THR A 398 9.19 -9.81 -27.18
CA THR A 398 10.35 -9.68 -28.08
C THR A 398 10.05 -9.74 -29.59
N LEU A 399 10.86 -8.99 -30.36
CA LEU A 399 10.69 -8.58 -31.76
C LEU A 399 11.04 -9.64 -32.84
N GLU A 400 11.04 -10.94 -32.54
CA GLU A 400 11.40 -11.96 -33.54
C GLU A 400 10.20 -12.67 -34.20
N THR A 401 8.96 -12.41 -33.79
CA THR A 401 7.82 -13.24 -34.27
C THR A 401 6.56 -12.52 -34.77
N GLN A 402 6.51 -11.20 -34.99
CA GLN A 402 5.33 -10.57 -35.62
C GLN A 402 5.65 -9.70 -36.85
N PRO A 403 5.37 -10.20 -38.08
CA PRO A 403 5.24 -9.34 -39.25
C PRO A 403 3.79 -8.82 -39.38
N GLN A 404 3.65 -7.52 -39.64
CA GLN A 404 2.47 -6.84 -40.25
C GLN A 404 1.42 -6.08 -39.41
N ARG A 405 1.74 -5.34 -38.33
CA ARG A 405 0.76 -4.35 -37.79
C ARG A 405 1.18 -2.87 -37.74
N SER A 406 2.46 -2.50 -37.67
CA SER A 406 2.92 -1.13 -37.98
C SER A 406 4.45 -1.09 -38.10
N PRO A 407 5.04 -0.78 -39.26
CA PRO A 407 6.50 -0.80 -39.45
C PRO A 407 7.25 0.32 -38.71
N PHE A 408 6.54 1.31 -38.14
CA PHE A 408 7.13 2.51 -37.55
C PHE A 408 7.15 2.54 -36.02
N ALA A 409 6.56 1.53 -35.37
CA ALA A 409 6.37 1.52 -33.91
C ALA A 409 7.66 1.79 -33.10
N CYS A 410 8.76 1.11 -33.44
CA CYS A 410 10.05 1.29 -32.77
C CYS A 410 10.62 2.71 -32.94
N MET A 411 10.48 3.26 -34.14
CA MET A 411 10.93 4.61 -34.48
C MET A 411 10.16 5.66 -33.68
N ASP A 412 8.83 5.55 -33.69
CA ASP A 412 7.94 6.49 -33.01
C ASP A 412 8.19 6.48 -31.48
N LEU A 413 8.40 5.30 -30.89
CA LEU A 413 8.71 5.15 -29.45
C LEU A 413 10.07 5.75 -29.08
N THR A 414 11.07 5.54 -29.94
CA THR A 414 12.41 6.10 -29.77
C THR A 414 12.36 7.63 -29.84
N TYR A 415 11.59 8.17 -30.80
CA TYR A 415 11.35 9.60 -30.96
C TYR A 415 10.68 10.22 -29.73
N VAL A 416 9.54 9.67 -29.30
CA VAL A 416 8.81 10.15 -28.11
C VAL A 416 9.69 10.14 -26.86
N THR A 417 10.44 9.06 -26.63
CA THR A 417 11.26 8.93 -25.43
C THR A 417 12.39 9.95 -25.40
N LEU A 418 13.09 10.15 -26.52
CA LEU A 418 14.17 11.13 -26.59
C LEU A 418 13.63 12.56 -26.56
N LEU A 419 12.50 12.84 -27.21
CA LEU A 419 11.84 14.15 -27.17
C LEU A 419 11.50 14.57 -25.74
N LEU A 420 10.96 13.66 -24.94
CA LEU A 420 10.63 13.94 -23.55
C LEU A 420 11.88 14.08 -22.66
N GLN A 421 12.97 13.38 -22.96
CA GLN A 421 14.24 13.59 -22.26
C GLN A 421 14.83 14.97 -22.55
N GLU A 422 14.73 15.44 -23.80
CA GLU A 422 15.15 16.79 -24.20
C GLU A 422 14.30 17.87 -23.50
N PHE A 423 13.00 17.62 -23.26
CA PHE A 423 12.17 18.47 -22.41
C PHE A 423 12.59 18.51 -20.93
N GLY A 424 13.48 17.62 -20.49
CA GLY A 424 14.07 17.63 -19.14
C GLY A 424 13.45 16.65 -18.16
N PHE A 425 12.53 15.78 -18.62
CA PHE A 425 11.93 14.77 -17.76
C PHE A 425 12.94 13.65 -17.40
N PRO A 426 12.91 13.14 -16.15
CA PRO A 426 13.92 12.19 -15.67
C PRO A 426 13.80 10.80 -16.30
N ARG A 427 14.94 10.17 -16.60
CA ARG A 427 15.03 8.85 -17.28
C ARG A 427 14.57 7.64 -16.45
N SER A 428 14.28 7.78 -15.14
CA SER A 428 14.08 6.62 -14.26
C SER A 428 13.01 6.85 -13.18
N LYS A 429 11.89 6.12 -13.26
CA LYS A 429 11.11 5.78 -12.07
C LYS A 429 11.32 4.31 -11.78
N VAL A 430 12.11 4.06 -10.75
CA VAL A 430 12.10 2.79 -10.05
C VAL A 430 11.31 3.02 -8.77
N LEU A 431 10.22 2.26 -8.63
CA LEU A 431 9.39 2.24 -7.42
C LEU A 431 10.31 1.98 -6.23
N LYS A 432 10.15 2.80 -5.19
CA LYS A 432 10.77 2.54 -3.90
C LYS A 432 10.18 1.23 -3.37
N ARG A 433 11.04 0.31 -2.97
CA ARG A 433 10.65 -1.02 -2.46
C ARG A 433 10.58 -0.96 -0.94
N ILE A 434 9.54 -1.57 -0.40
CA ILE A 434 9.32 -1.68 1.04
C ILE A 434 9.80 -3.06 1.49
N TYR A 435 10.64 -3.09 2.51
CA TYR A 435 11.16 -4.30 3.11
C TYR A 435 10.70 -4.35 4.56
N TYR A 436 9.76 -5.25 4.85
CA TYR A 436 9.22 -5.44 6.19
C TYR A 436 9.93 -6.61 6.86
N LEU A 437 10.81 -6.31 7.82
CA LEU A 437 11.64 -7.30 8.51
C LEU A 437 10.95 -7.70 9.82
N SER A 438 10.66 -8.99 9.98
CA SER A 438 10.04 -9.53 11.18
C SER A 438 10.55 -10.95 11.43
N LEU A 439 10.81 -11.29 12.69
CA LEU A 439 11.13 -12.67 13.07
C LEU A 439 9.89 -13.57 13.11
N GLU A 440 8.70 -13.00 12.96
CA GLU A 440 7.43 -13.73 12.95
C GLU A 440 6.53 -13.32 11.77
N PHE A 441 5.92 -14.30 11.13
CA PHE A 441 4.81 -14.15 10.17
C PHE A 441 3.75 -15.20 10.45
N TYR A 442 2.73 -14.85 11.23
CA TYR A 442 1.69 -15.82 11.63
C TYR A 442 0.62 -15.94 10.54
N MET A 443 0.94 -16.60 9.42
CA MET A 443 0.13 -16.58 8.20
C MET A 443 -1.19 -17.37 8.32
N GLY A 444 -1.19 -18.48 9.04
CA GLY A 444 -2.30 -19.45 9.04
C GLY A 444 -2.33 -20.25 7.74
N ARG A 445 -3.52 -20.77 7.39
CA ARG A 445 -3.79 -21.49 6.13
C ARG A 445 -3.80 -20.55 4.92
N THR A 446 -3.35 -21.02 3.76
CA THR A 446 -3.15 -20.20 2.55
C THR A 446 -4.13 -20.53 1.43
N LEU A 447 -4.69 -21.74 1.37
CA LEU A 447 -5.57 -22.19 0.28
C LEU A 447 -6.80 -21.30 0.12
N GLN A 448 -7.64 -21.22 1.15
CA GLN A 448 -8.87 -20.42 1.13
C GLN A 448 -8.57 -18.93 0.94
N ASN A 449 -7.52 -18.41 1.59
CA ASN A 449 -7.12 -17.01 1.42
C ASN A 449 -6.71 -16.68 -0.01
N THR A 450 -6.05 -17.62 -0.69
CA THR A 450 -5.68 -17.47 -2.10
C THR A 450 -6.91 -17.50 -2.99
N MET A 451 -7.84 -18.45 -2.76
CA MET A 451 -9.10 -18.52 -3.49
C MET A 451 -9.93 -17.25 -3.33
N VAL A 452 -10.04 -16.71 -2.11
CA VAL A 452 -10.71 -15.44 -1.82
C VAL A 452 -10.05 -14.27 -2.56
N ASN A 453 -8.73 -14.12 -2.45
CA ASN A 453 -8.03 -12.97 -3.05
C ASN A 453 -8.00 -13.04 -4.59
N LEU A 454 -8.08 -14.23 -5.19
CA LEU A 454 -8.18 -14.41 -6.64
C LEU A 454 -9.62 -14.41 -7.16
N GLY A 455 -10.63 -14.41 -6.28
CA GLY A 455 -12.04 -14.49 -6.68
C GLY A 455 -12.44 -15.88 -7.24
N LEU A 456 -11.81 -16.94 -6.75
CA LEU A 456 -11.98 -18.32 -7.24
C LEU A 456 -12.77 -19.24 -6.30
N GLN A 457 -13.13 -18.79 -5.08
CA GLN A 457 -13.77 -19.64 -4.06
C GLN A 457 -14.98 -20.42 -4.61
N ASN A 458 -15.99 -19.72 -5.13
CA ASN A 458 -17.22 -20.35 -5.64
C ASN A 458 -16.97 -21.27 -6.83
N ALA A 459 -16.01 -20.93 -7.70
CA ALA A 459 -15.67 -21.76 -8.86
C ALA A 459 -14.98 -23.06 -8.44
N CYS A 460 -14.12 -23.00 -7.41
CA CYS A 460 -13.49 -24.18 -6.85
C CYS A 460 -14.49 -25.04 -6.08
N ASP A 461 -15.38 -24.42 -5.31
CA ASP A 461 -16.42 -25.11 -4.55
C ASP A 461 -17.35 -25.91 -5.46
N GLU A 462 -17.88 -25.28 -6.52
CA GLU A 462 -18.71 -25.96 -7.53
C GLU A 462 -17.96 -27.11 -8.23
N ALA A 463 -16.69 -26.89 -8.61
CA ALA A 463 -15.90 -27.92 -9.28
C ALA A 463 -15.63 -29.13 -8.36
N ILE A 464 -15.33 -28.90 -7.08
CA ILE A 464 -15.07 -29.94 -6.08
C ILE A 464 -16.37 -30.68 -5.72
N TYR A 465 -17.49 -29.96 -5.61
CA TYR A 465 -18.82 -30.54 -5.40
C TYR A 465 -19.21 -31.49 -6.54
N GLN A 466 -18.99 -31.11 -7.80
CA GLN A 466 -19.24 -31.98 -8.96
C GLN A 466 -18.40 -33.26 -8.97
N LEU A 467 -17.26 -33.27 -8.26
CA LEU A 467 -16.42 -34.45 -8.06
C LEU A 467 -16.87 -35.30 -6.86
N GLY A 468 -17.95 -34.91 -6.16
CA GLY A 468 -18.46 -35.60 -4.98
C GLY A 468 -17.62 -35.39 -3.72
N LEU A 469 -16.88 -34.28 -3.63
CA LEU A 469 -16.02 -33.91 -2.51
C LEU A 469 -16.54 -32.62 -1.83
N ASP A 470 -16.16 -32.40 -0.57
CA ASP A 470 -16.47 -31.18 0.19
C ASP A 470 -15.22 -30.30 0.32
N LEU A 471 -15.29 -29.05 -0.16
CA LEU A 471 -14.17 -28.11 -0.12
C LEU A 471 -13.80 -27.74 1.33
N GLU A 472 -14.77 -27.59 2.23
CA GLU A 472 -14.49 -27.24 3.63
C GLU A 472 -13.70 -28.38 4.32
N GLU A 473 -14.02 -29.64 4.01
CA GLU A 473 -13.27 -30.79 4.55
C GLU A 473 -11.82 -30.81 4.06
N LEU A 474 -11.58 -30.46 2.79
CA LEU A 474 -10.23 -30.37 2.20
C LEU A 474 -9.43 -29.19 2.79
N GLU A 475 -10.07 -28.04 3.01
CA GLU A 475 -9.45 -26.87 3.65
C GLU A 475 -9.00 -27.18 5.09
N GLU A 476 -9.65 -28.12 5.79
CA GLU A 476 -9.24 -28.55 7.13
C GLU A 476 -7.96 -29.40 7.16
N ILE A 477 -7.54 -29.98 6.03
CA ILE A 477 -6.31 -30.78 5.92
C ILE A 477 -5.06 -29.88 5.92
N GLU A 478 -5.16 -28.64 5.44
CA GLU A 478 -4.01 -27.72 5.37
C GLU A 478 -3.50 -27.40 6.79
N GLU A 479 -2.19 -27.56 7.00
CA GLU A 479 -1.54 -27.16 8.25
C GLU A 479 -1.39 -25.62 8.32
N ASP A 480 -1.53 -25.05 9.51
CA ASP A 480 -1.22 -23.63 9.72
C ASP A 480 0.28 -23.40 9.54
N ALA A 481 0.68 -22.40 8.73
CA ALA A 481 2.05 -21.89 8.79
C ALA A 481 2.26 -21.10 10.10
N GLY A 482 2.58 -21.83 11.17
CA GLY A 482 2.74 -21.39 12.57
C GLY A 482 3.99 -20.56 12.86
N LEU A 483 4.43 -19.74 11.90
CA LEU A 483 5.68 -18.97 11.96
C LEU A 483 5.56 -17.69 12.81
N GLY A 484 4.68 -17.68 13.81
CA GLY A 484 4.49 -16.57 14.73
C GLY A 484 3.82 -17.02 16.03
N ASN A 485 4.02 -16.22 17.08
CA ASN A 485 3.56 -16.52 18.44
C ASN A 485 2.21 -15.83 18.75
N GLY A 486 1.97 -14.63 18.20
CA GLY A 486 0.76 -13.89 18.55
C GLY A 486 0.51 -12.65 17.70
N GLY A 487 0.20 -11.53 18.39
CA GLY A 487 -0.28 -10.30 17.77
C GLY A 487 0.71 -9.67 16.78
N LEU A 488 2.02 -9.70 17.10
CA LEU A 488 3.08 -9.15 16.24
C LEU A 488 3.18 -9.94 14.93
N GLY A 489 3.37 -11.26 14.98
CA GLY A 489 3.40 -12.09 13.78
C GLY A 489 2.11 -12.03 12.96
N ARG A 490 0.95 -11.93 13.61
CA ARG A 490 -0.33 -11.83 12.89
C ARG A 490 -0.54 -10.47 12.24
N LEU A 491 -0.03 -9.40 12.84
CA LEU A 491 -0.02 -8.06 12.26
C LEU A 491 0.83 -8.03 11.00
N ALA A 492 2.05 -8.59 11.05
CA ALA A 492 2.93 -8.71 9.89
C ALA A 492 2.22 -9.41 8.70
N ALA A 493 1.50 -10.50 8.98
CA ALA A 493 0.71 -11.19 7.96
C ALA A 493 -0.45 -10.35 7.39
N CYS A 494 -1.16 -9.58 8.22
CA CYS A 494 -2.19 -8.64 7.75
C CYS A 494 -1.58 -7.51 6.90
N PHE A 495 -0.41 -7.01 7.28
CA PHE A 495 0.31 -5.96 6.56
C PHE A 495 0.77 -6.42 5.18
N LEU A 496 1.27 -7.65 5.05
CA LEU A 496 1.62 -8.22 3.74
C LEU A 496 0.41 -8.27 2.79
N ASP A 497 -0.75 -8.73 3.28
CA ASP A 497 -2.00 -8.80 2.52
C ASP A 497 -2.49 -7.40 2.09
N SER A 498 -2.45 -6.42 3.00
CA SER A 498 -2.79 -5.02 2.69
C SER A 498 -1.82 -4.38 1.71
N MET A 499 -0.51 -4.58 1.85
CA MET A 499 0.47 -4.05 0.90
C MET A 499 0.28 -4.62 -0.51
N ALA A 500 -0.08 -5.90 -0.64
CA ALA A 500 -0.41 -6.50 -1.92
C ALA A 500 -1.73 -5.95 -2.49
N THR A 501 -2.76 -5.78 -1.65
CA THR A 501 -4.06 -5.21 -2.04
C THR A 501 -3.95 -3.75 -2.50
N LEU A 502 -3.04 -2.97 -1.89
CA LEU A 502 -2.77 -1.57 -2.22
C LEU A 502 -1.74 -1.37 -3.35
N GLY A 503 -1.32 -2.45 -4.02
CA GLY A 503 -0.39 -2.37 -5.16
C GLY A 503 1.02 -1.91 -4.79
N LEU A 504 1.42 -2.03 -3.53
CA LEU A 504 2.74 -1.61 -3.06
C LEU A 504 3.80 -2.67 -3.38
N ALA A 505 4.97 -2.24 -3.87
CA ALA A 505 6.10 -3.12 -4.16
C ALA A 505 6.83 -3.53 -2.87
N ALA A 506 6.23 -4.48 -2.14
CA ALA A 506 6.65 -4.86 -0.81
C ALA A 506 7.17 -6.30 -0.73
N TYR A 507 8.09 -6.52 0.22
CA TYR A 507 8.63 -7.82 0.56
C TYR A 507 8.58 -8.03 2.08
N GLY A 508 8.06 -9.18 2.51
CA GLY A 508 8.22 -9.65 3.89
C GLY A 508 9.50 -10.46 4.01
N TYR A 509 10.35 -10.17 5.00
CA TYR A 509 11.57 -10.92 5.28
C TYR A 509 11.55 -11.50 6.69
N GLY A 510 11.73 -12.82 6.78
CA GLY A 510 11.75 -13.56 8.04
C GLY A 510 12.55 -14.86 7.97
N ILE A 511 12.32 -15.76 8.92
CA ILE A 511 12.99 -17.05 9.01
C ILE A 511 11.99 -18.16 8.68
N ARG A 512 12.43 -19.17 7.93
CA ARG A 512 11.66 -20.39 7.65
C ARG A 512 11.93 -21.39 8.76
N TYR A 513 11.19 -21.28 9.86
CA TYR A 513 11.32 -22.23 10.96
C TYR A 513 10.81 -23.61 10.56
N GLU A 514 11.62 -24.64 10.82
CA GLU A 514 11.26 -26.03 10.55
C GLU A 514 10.11 -26.49 11.44
N PHE A 515 10.22 -26.19 12.73
CA PHE A 515 9.16 -26.32 13.71
C PHE A 515 8.75 -24.91 14.12
N GLY A 516 7.46 -24.58 14.07
CA GLY A 516 6.92 -23.26 14.41
C GLY A 516 7.21 -22.85 15.87
N ILE A 517 6.19 -22.48 16.64
CA ILE A 517 6.39 -22.31 18.08
C ILE A 517 6.35 -23.66 18.81
N PHE A 518 5.18 -24.31 18.81
CA PHE A 518 4.88 -25.66 19.28
C PHE A 518 3.38 -25.91 19.13
N ASN A 519 2.96 -27.17 19.01
CA ASN A 519 1.58 -27.59 19.19
C ASN A 519 1.28 -27.74 20.67
N GLN A 520 0.20 -27.12 21.14
CA GLN A 520 -0.21 -27.18 22.52
C GLN A 520 -1.12 -28.39 22.74
N LYS A 521 -0.80 -29.23 23.72
CA LYS A 521 -1.70 -30.26 24.24
C LYS A 521 -2.05 -29.99 25.68
N ILE A 522 -3.26 -30.34 26.10
CA ILE A 522 -3.69 -30.26 27.49
C ILE A 522 -3.75 -31.66 28.09
N VAL A 523 -2.78 -31.99 28.94
CA VAL A 523 -2.68 -33.29 29.62
C VAL A 523 -2.82 -33.07 31.13
N ASN A 524 -3.82 -33.71 31.74
CA ASN A 524 -4.15 -33.53 33.16
C ASN A 524 -4.35 -32.04 33.56
N GLY A 525 -4.86 -31.24 32.63
CA GLY A 525 -5.09 -29.80 32.79
C GLY A 525 -3.84 -28.93 32.58
N TRP A 526 -2.67 -29.51 32.32
CA TRP A 526 -1.43 -28.78 32.06
C TRP A 526 -1.14 -28.65 30.57
N GLN A 527 -0.50 -27.55 30.19
CA GLN A 527 0.09 -27.40 28.86
C GLN A 527 1.29 -28.35 28.71
N VAL A 528 1.28 -29.11 27.62
CA VAL A 528 2.40 -29.88 27.10
C VAL A 528 2.75 -29.33 25.71
N GLU A 529 4.04 -29.11 25.47
CA GLU A 529 4.55 -28.64 24.18
C GLU A 529 4.97 -29.81 23.30
N GLU A 530 4.39 -29.91 22.11
CA GLU A 530 4.81 -30.85 21.05
C GLU A 530 5.39 -30.07 19.87
N ALA A 531 6.32 -30.68 19.12
CA ALA A 531 6.90 -30.03 17.95
C ALA A 531 5.82 -29.72 16.89
N ASP A 532 5.84 -28.49 16.38
CA ASP A 532 4.92 -28.04 15.32
C ASP A 532 5.53 -28.33 13.93
N ASP A 533 5.44 -29.59 13.52
CA ASP A 533 6.04 -30.14 12.29
C ASP A 533 5.16 -29.90 11.05
N TRP A 534 4.86 -28.63 10.78
CA TRP A 534 3.99 -28.17 9.70
C TRP A 534 4.53 -28.48 8.29
N LEU A 535 5.81 -28.85 8.17
CA LEU A 535 6.47 -29.19 6.90
C LEU A 535 6.50 -30.69 6.61
N ARG A 536 6.00 -31.54 7.51
CA ARG A 536 6.06 -33.01 7.38
C ARG A 536 5.62 -33.53 6.01
N TYR A 537 4.53 -32.99 5.49
CA TYR A 537 3.93 -33.39 4.21
C TYR A 537 4.33 -32.47 3.05
N GLY A 538 5.27 -31.56 3.30
CA GLY A 538 5.64 -30.48 2.38
C GLY A 538 4.71 -29.26 2.50
N ASN A 539 5.21 -28.13 2.01
CA ASN A 539 4.42 -26.91 1.85
C ASN A 539 4.28 -26.60 0.35
N PRO A 540 3.07 -26.68 -0.23
CA PRO A 540 2.89 -26.49 -1.67
C PRO A 540 3.04 -25.03 -2.12
N TRP A 541 3.01 -24.07 -1.19
CA TRP A 541 3.02 -22.63 -1.49
C TRP A 541 4.41 -22.02 -1.59
N GLU A 542 5.42 -22.68 -1.02
CA GLU A 542 6.78 -22.16 -1.01
C GLU A 542 7.58 -22.60 -2.24
N LYS A 543 8.43 -21.71 -2.72
CA LYS A 543 9.41 -22.01 -3.76
C LYS A 543 10.82 -21.81 -3.21
N ALA A 544 11.56 -22.91 -3.07
CA ALA A 544 12.99 -22.87 -2.79
C ALA A 544 13.74 -22.15 -3.93
N ARG A 545 14.68 -21.28 -3.55
CA ARG A 545 15.51 -20.48 -4.47
C ARG A 545 17.00 -20.66 -4.17
N PRO A 546 17.55 -21.88 -4.30
CA PRO A 546 18.96 -22.17 -4.01
C PRO A 546 19.93 -21.30 -4.82
N GLU A 547 19.51 -20.80 -5.98
CA GLU A 547 20.28 -19.88 -6.79
C GLU A 547 20.64 -18.58 -6.05
N TYR A 548 19.83 -18.12 -5.09
CA TYR A 548 20.05 -16.88 -4.32
C TYR A 548 20.59 -17.15 -2.90
N MET A 549 21.29 -18.27 -2.70
CA MET A 549 21.91 -18.58 -1.42
C MET A 549 23.02 -17.58 -1.07
N LEU A 550 23.07 -17.13 0.19
CA LEU A 550 24.00 -16.09 0.65
C LEU A 550 24.77 -16.56 1.89
N PRO A 551 26.06 -16.22 2.04
CA PRO A 551 26.81 -16.51 3.25
C PRO A 551 26.46 -15.52 4.37
N VAL A 552 26.41 -16.02 5.60
CA VAL A 552 26.28 -15.27 6.84
C VAL A 552 27.42 -15.67 7.76
N HIS A 553 28.05 -14.69 8.39
CA HIS A 553 29.27 -14.87 9.17
C HIS A 553 29.00 -14.73 10.67
N PHE A 554 29.65 -15.53 11.50
CA PHE A 554 29.60 -15.45 12.95
C PHE A 554 31.00 -15.58 13.55
N TYR A 555 31.16 -15.12 14.80
CA TYR A 555 32.41 -15.20 15.55
C TYR A 555 33.58 -14.49 14.88
N GLY A 556 34.79 -15.05 14.93
CA GLY A 556 35.99 -14.49 14.33
C GLY A 556 36.58 -13.31 15.11
N ARG A 557 37.38 -12.50 14.42
CA ARG A 557 38.09 -11.35 15.00
C ARG A 557 38.14 -10.17 14.04
N VAL A 558 38.36 -8.99 14.58
CA VAL A 558 38.53 -7.75 13.81
C VAL A 558 40.02 -7.46 13.64
N GLU A 559 40.43 -7.09 12.43
CA GLU A 559 41.78 -6.65 12.09
C GLU A 559 41.74 -5.25 11.47
N HIS A 560 42.53 -4.34 12.02
CA HIS A 560 42.67 -2.97 11.51
C HIS A 560 43.89 -2.89 10.60
N THR A 561 43.65 -2.58 9.32
CA THR A 561 44.70 -2.40 8.32
C THR A 561 44.66 -0.98 7.75
N PRO A 562 45.73 -0.50 7.07
CA PRO A 562 45.69 0.79 6.38
C PRO A 562 44.56 0.90 5.33
N ASP A 563 44.15 -0.22 4.73
CA ASP A 563 43.07 -0.31 3.74
C ASP A 563 41.66 -0.40 4.37
N GLY A 564 41.59 -0.28 5.70
CA GLY A 564 40.36 -0.33 6.50
C GLY A 564 40.26 -1.56 7.41
N VAL A 565 39.07 -1.75 7.97
CA VAL A 565 38.77 -2.81 8.93
C VAL A 565 38.33 -4.08 8.22
N LYS A 566 38.83 -5.25 8.66
CA LYS A 566 38.45 -6.56 8.13
C LYS A 566 37.92 -7.45 9.26
N TRP A 567 36.82 -8.15 9.00
CA TRP A 567 36.28 -9.18 9.89
C TRP A 567 36.68 -10.56 9.37
N LEU A 568 37.57 -11.23 10.10
CA LEU A 568 38.29 -12.43 9.65
C LEU A 568 38.01 -13.62 10.57
N ASP A 569 38.41 -14.81 10.13
CA ASP A 569 38.36 -16.07 10.89
C ASP A 569 36.93 -16.43 11.38
N THR A 570 35.93 -16.12 10.54
CA THR A 570 34.51 -16.30 10.87
C THR A 570 34.01 -17.71 10.56
N GLN A 571 33.01 -18.16 11.31
CA GLN A 571 32.20 -19.32 10.96
C GLN A 571 31.14 -18.91 9.93
N VAL A 572 30.98 -19.69 8.86
CA VAL A 572 30.02 -19.41 7.79
C VAL A 572 28.78 -20.30 7.91
N VAL A 573 27.60 -19.69 7.81
CA VAL A 573 26.31 -20.35 7.63
C VAL A 573 25.70 -19.85 6.33
N LEU A 574 25.08 -20.73 5.55
CA LEU A 574 24.41 -20.36 4.30
C LEU A 574 22.93 -20.07 4.56
N ALA A 575 22.44 -18.97 4.01
CA ALA A 575 21.03 -18.60 4.03
C ALA A 575 20.37 -18.96 2.69
N MET A 576 19.53 -19.98 2.69
CA MET A 576 18.74 -20.40 1.53
C MET A 576 17.37 -19.71 1.56
N PRO A 577 16.98 -18.94 0.52
CA PRO A 577 15.67 -18.30 0.48
C PRO A 577 14.57 -19.25 0.00
N TYR A 578 13.41 -19.14 0.65
CA TYR A 578 12.14 -19.73 0.23
C TYR A 578 11.13 -18.60 0.03
N ASP A 579 10.57 -18.51 -1.17
CA ASP A 579 9.60 -17.47 -1.54
C ASP A 579 8.17 -18.03 -1.47
N THR A 580 7.29 -17.36 -0.75
CA THR A 580 5.84 -17.64 -0.70
C THR A 580 5.08 -16.47 -1.32
N PRO A 581 4.10 -16.72 -2.22
CA PRO A 581 3.33 -15.66 -2.85
C PRO A 581 2.36 -15.01 -1.85
N VAL A 582 2.17 -13.70 -1.99
CA VAL A 582 1.17 -12.93 -1.22
C VAL A 582 0.23 -12.23 -2.22
N PRO A 583 -0.92 -12.85 -2.56
CA PRO A 583 -1.87 -12.28 -3.50
C PRO A 583 -2.64 -11.11 -2.88
N GLY A 584 -2.77 -10.01 -3.62
CA GLY A 584 -3.66 -8.89 -3.30
C GLY A 584 -5.11 -9.19 -3.70
N TYR A 585 -6.06 -8.57 -3.01
CA TYR A 585 -7.49 -8.84 -3.23
C TYR A 585 -7.97 -8.30 -4.58
N LYS A 586 -8.36 -9.20 -5.50
CA LYS A 586 -8.96 -8.93 -6.83
C LYS A 586 -8.23 -7.84 -7.65
N ASN A 587 -6.90 -7.73 -7.52
CA ASN A 587 -6.09 -6.71 -8.19
C ASN A 587 -4.92 -7.27 -9.03
N ASN A 588 -4.78 -8.59 -9.09
CA ASN A 588 -3.72 -9.34 -9.80
C ASN A 588 -2.28 -9.03 -9.34
N THR A 589 -2.11 -8.33 -8.22
CA THR A 589 -0.81 -8.14 -7.55
C THR A 589 -0.46 -9.38 -6.75
N VAL A 590 0.78 -9.85 -6.90
CA VAL A 590 1.34 -10.91 -6.05
C VAL A 590 2.70 -10.46 -5.55
N ASN A 591 2.75 -10.08 -4.28
CA ASN A 591 3.99 -9.77 -3.59
C ASN A 591 4.70 -11.04 -3.12
N THR A 592 5.87 -10.89 -2.50
CA THR A 592 6.68 -12.01 -2.04
C THR A 592 6.97 -11.91 -0.54
N MET A 593 6.68 -12.97 0.19
CA MET A 593 7.27 -13.23 1.51
C MET A 593 8.48 -14.14 1.32
N ARG A 594 9.67 -13.69 1.72
CA ARG A 594 10.92 -14.43 1.65
C ARG A 594 11.33 -14.87 3.05
N LEU A 595 11.48 -16.17 3.23
CA LEU A 595 11.89 -16.78 4.49
C LEU A 595 13.23 -17.48 4.32
N TRP A 596 14.18 -17.20 5.21
CA TRP A 596 15.52 -17.78 5.16
C TRP A 596 15.60 -19.09 5.95
N SER A 597 16.16 -20.12 5.34
CA SER A 597 16.53 -21.38 5.99
C SER A 597 18.05 -21.44 6.14
N ALA A 598 18.53 -21.76 7.34
CA ALA A 598 19.95 -21.95 7.62
C ALA A 598 20.41 -23.30 7.07
N LYS A 599 21.54 -23.29 6.38
CA LYS A 599 22.20 -24.46 5.81
C LYS A 599 23.68 -24.42 6.16
N ALA A 600 24.25 -25.58 6.48
CA ALA A 600 25.70 -25.68 6.59
C ALA A 600 26.34 -25.58 5.20
N PRO A 601 27.55 -25.00 5.09
CA PRO A 601 28.33 -25.07 3.85
C PRO A 601 28.65 -26.53 3.50
N ASN A 602 28.79 -26.82 2.20
CA ASN A 602 29.08 -28.17 1.67
C ASN A 602 30.54 -28.61 1.88
N ASP A 603 31.28 -27.90 2.72
CA ASP A 603 32.66 -28.19 3.10
C ASP A 603 32.65 -29.41 4.03
N PHE A 604 32.20 -30.54 3.50
CA PHE A 604 32.32 -31.82 4.15
C PHE A 604 33.80 -32.00 4.44
N LYS A 605 34.18 -31.90 5.71
CA LYS A 605 35.55 -32.10 6.17
C LYS A 605 35.89 -33.58 6.00
N LEU A 606 36.16 -33.97 4.76
CA LEU A 606 36.46 -35.34 4.35
C LEU A 606 37.72 -35.84 5.08
N GLN A 607 38.59 -34.93 5.51
CA GLN A 607 39.73 -35.22 6.37
C GLN A 607 39.28 -35.74 7.75
N ASP A 608 38.39 -35.05 8.46
CA ASP A 608 37.84 -35.46 9.77
C ASP A 608 37.04 -36.76 9.64
N PHE A 609 36.30 -36.91 8.53
CA PHE A 609 35.60 -38.14 8.18
C PHE A 609 36.58 -39.32 7.96
N ASN A 610 37.70 -39.09 7.26
CA ASN A 610 38.69 -40.13 6.95
C ASN A 610 39.54 -40.55 8.16
N VAL A 611 39.65 -39.72 9.21
CA VAL A 611 40.29 -40.11 10.48
C VAL A 611 39.32 -40.77 11.48
N GLY A 612 38.06 -40.98 11.09
CA GLY A 612 37.08 -41.73 11.87
C GLY A 612 36.18 -40.88 12.78
N ASP A 613 36.25 -39.54 12.70
CA ASP A 613 35.38 -38.65 13.47
C ASP A 613 34.11 -38.27 12.69
N TYR A 614 33.35 -39.32 12.35
CA TYR A 614 32.11 -39.22 11.57
C TYR A 614 31.04 -38.39 12.29
N ILE A 615 31.08 -38.36 13.63
CA ILE A 615 30.07 -37.71 14.46
C ILE A 615 30.28 -36.20 14.48
N GLU A 616 31.50 -35.70 14.70
CA GLU A 616 31.75 -34.26 14.73
C GLU A 616 31.38 -33.56 13.41
N ALA A 617 31.71 -34.16 12.26
CA ALA A 617 31.39 -33.60 10.95
C ALA A 617 29.86 -33.41 10.71
N VAL A 618 29.03 -34.26 11.33
CA VAL A 618 27.56 -34.17 11.26
C VAL A 618 27.00 -33.23 12.34
N LEU A 619 27.66 -33.13 13.50
CA LEU A 619 27.29 -32.22 14.57
C LEU A 619 27.46 -30.75 14.16
N ASP A 620 28.57 -30.39 13.51
CA ASP A 620 28.83 -29.04 13.00
C ASP A 620 27.70 -28.54 12.08
N ARG A 621 27.20 -29.45 11.24
CA ARG A 621 26.09 -29.16 10.34
C ARG A 621 24.78 -28.90 11.09
N ASN A 622 24.46 -29.73 12.08
CA ASN A 622 23.26 -29.55 12.90
C ASN A 622 23.30 -28.23 13.69
N LEU A 623 24.48 -27.80 14.17
CA LEU A 623 24.65 -26.54 14.89
C LEU A 623 24.35 -25.32 14.01
N ALA A 624 24.70 -25.35 12.71
CA ALA A 624 24.35 -24.30 11.77
C ALA A 624 22.85 -24.30 11.44
N GLU A 625 22.27 -25.49 11.17
CA GLU A 625 20.85 -25.63 10.80
C GLU A 625 19.89 -25.32 11.97
N ASN A 626 20.37 -25.42 13.23
CA ASN A 626 19.60 -25.05 14.43
C ASN A 626 19.06 -23.61 14.41
N ILE A 627 19.73 -22.68 13.72
CA ILE A 627 19.32 -21.28 13.66
C ILE A 627 17.89 -21.16 13.14
N SER A 628 17.51 -21.88 12.09
CA SER A 628 16.14 -21.84 11.53
C SER A 628 15.28 -23.01 11.99
N ARG A 629 15.54 -23.61 13.16
CA ARG A 629 14.81 -24.82 13.59
C ARG A 629 13.53 -24.53 14.36
N VAL A 630 13.56 -23.66 15.37
CA VAL A 630 12.42 -23.35 16.24
C VAL A 630 12.26 -21.85 16.43
N LEU A 631 11.02 -21.35 16.43
CA LEU A 631 10.69 -19.96 16.75
C LEU A 631 10.72 -19.73 18.27
N TYR A 632 11.50 -18.74 18.73
CA TYR A 632 11.72 -18.42 20.16
C TYR A 632 12.11 -19.64 21.01
N PRO A 633 13.35 -20.15 20.85
CA PRO A 633 13.86 -21.14 21.78
C PRO A 633 13.79 -20.63 23.23
N ASN A 634 13.63 -21.53 24.19
CA ASN A 634 13.63 -21.17 25.61
C ASN A 634 14.93 -20.43 25.97
N ASP A 635 14.81 -19.16 26.36
CA ASP A 635 15.91 -18.24 26.60
C ASP A 635 16.27 -18.11 28.09
N ASN A 636 15.71 -18.97 28.95
CA ASN A 636 16.10 -19.05 30.36
C ASN A 636 17.57 -19.50 30.56
N PHE A 637 18.20 -20.07 29.53
CA PHE A 637 19.59 -20.53 29.53
C PHE A 637 20.43 -19.73 28.53
N PHE A 638 21.75 -19.67 28.77
CA PHE A 638 22.67 -18.87 27.96
C PHE A 638 22.67 -19.28 26.47
N GLU A 639 22.65 -20.59 26.21
CA GLU A 639 22.64 -21.16 24.86
C GLU A 639 21.37 -20.76 24.08
N GLY A 640 20.23 -20.67 24.77
CA GLY A 640 18.96 -20.21 24.17
C GLY A 640 19.02 -18.73 23.77
N LYS A 641 19.68 -17.90 24.59
CA LYS A 641 19.93 -16.48 24.30
C LYS A 641 20.89 -16.29 23.13
N GLU A 642 21.99 -17.04 23.09
CA GLU A 642 22.94 -16.99 21.97
C GLU A 642 22.28 -17.44 20.65
N LEU A 643 21.48 -18.52 20.69
CA LEU A 643 20.73 -18.97 19.51
C LEU A 643 19.74 -17.92 19.02
N ARG A 644 19.08 -17.20 19.92
CA ARG A 644 18.16 -16.12 19.57
C ARG A 644 18.89 -14.95 18.88
N LEU A 645 20.03 -14.51 19.42
CA LEU A 645 20.84 -13.46 18.77
C LEU A 645 21.36 -13.91 17.40
N LYS A 646 21.72 -15.20 17.25
CA LYS A 646 22.07 -15.78 15.95
C LYS A 646 20.91 -15.73 14.95
N GLN A 647 19.69 -16.01 15.37
CA GLN A 647 18.49 -15.89 14.52
C GLN A 647 18.31 -14.47 14.01
N GLU A 648 18.40 -13.48 14.90
CA GLU A 648 18.26 -12.06 14.59
C GLU A 648 19.32 -11.58 13.62
N TYR A 649 20.59 -11.91 13.86
CA TYR A 649 21.65 -11.54 12.93
C TYR A 649 21.52 -12.28 11.59
N PHE A 650 21.15 -13.56 11.61
CA PHE A 650 21.01 -14.38 10.41
C PHE A 650 19.99 -13.79 9.42
N VAL A 651 18.79 -13.46 9.88
CA VAL A 651 17.77 -12.84 9.02
C VAL A 651 18.22 -11.48 8.53
N VAL A 652 18.87 -10.67 9.36
CA VAL A 652 19.36 -9.34 9.00
C VAL A 652 20.44 -9.40 7.92
N ALA A 653 21.49 -10.20 8.15
CA ALA A 653 22.63 -10.28 7.25
C ALA A 653 22.24 -10.81 5.87
N ALA A 654 21.43 -11.88 5.82
CA ALA A 654 20.94 -12.42 4.55
C ALA A 654 20.03 -11.42 3.82
N THR A 655 19.14 -10.74 4.54
CA THR A 655 18.20 -9.78 3.97
C THR A 655 18.90 -8.55 3.41
N LEU A 656 19.83 -7.94 4.14
CA LEU A 656 20.53 -6.74 3.68
C LEU A 656 21.39 -7.01 2.43
N GLN A 657 22.06 -8.16 2.38
CA GLN A 657 22.75 -8.60 1.17
C GLN A 657 21.79 -8.74 -0.02
N ASP A 658 20.60 -9.32 0.18
CA ASP A 658 19.59 -9.44 -0.89
C ASP A 658 19.02 -8.08 -1.33
N ILE A 659 18.78 -7.16 -0.39
CA ILE A 659 18.31 -5.79 -0.66
C ILE A 659 19.36 -5.04 -1.48
N ILE A 660 20.63 -5.07 -1.06
CA ILE A 660 21.72 -4.39 -1.75
C ILE A 660 21.93 -4.99 -3.14
N ARG A 661 21.87 -6.31 -3.28
CA ARG A 661 21.88 -6.99 -4.58
C ARG A 661 20.74 -6.49 -5.49
N ARG A 662 19.50 -6.42 -5.00
CA ARG A 662 18.34 -5.89 -5.76
C ARG A 662 18.40 -4.39 -6.02
N PHE A 663 19.13 -3.63 -5.21
CA PHE A 663 19.40 -2.23 -5.45
C PHE A 663 20.41 -2.06 -6.59
N LYS A 664 21.52 -2.81 -6.54
CA LYS A 664 22.57 -2.83 -7.56
C LYS A 664 22.02 -3.33 -8.90
N SER A 665 21.20 -4.37 -8.91
CA SER A 665 20.58 -4.94 -10.11
C SER A 665 19.20 -4.34 -10.38
N SER A 666 19.10 -3.48 -11.40
CA SER A 666 17.83 -2.80 -11.74
C SER A 666 16.80 -3.69 -12.45
N LYS A 667 17.20 -4.87 -12.95
CA LYS A 667 16.35 -5.81 -13.70
C LYS A 667 16.03 -7.07 -12.87
N PHE A 668 14.79 -7.56 -12.97
CA PHE A 668 14.39 -8.82 -12.33
C PHE A 668 15.21 -10.00 -12.89
N GLY A 669 15.73 -10.86 -12.02
CA GLY A 669 16.56 -12.01 -12.41
C GLY A 669 18.00 -11.69 -12.85
N CYS A 670 18.39 -10.42 -12.93
CA CYS A 670 19.76 -10.02 -13.25
C CYS A 670 20.64 -9.96 -11.99
N ARG A 671 21.94 -10.26 -12.13
CA ARG A 671 22.96 -10.10 -11.08
C ARG A 671 23.98 -9.00 -11.37
N ASP A 672 23.97 -8.45 -12.59
CA ASP A 672 24.93 -7.44 -12.96
C ASP A 672 24.66 -6.13 -12.18
N PRO A 673 25.70 -5.50 -11.61
CA PRO A 673 25.54 -4.24 -10.94
C PRO A 673 25.37 -3.12 -11.97
N VAL A 674 24.21 -2.46 -11.95
CA VAL A 674 23.89 -1.28 -12.77
C VAL A 674 23.99 0.00 -11.93
N ARG A 675 23.73 -0.09 -10.63
CA ARG A 675 23.90 1.01 -9.67
C ARG A 675 25.06 0.72 -8.73
N THR A 676 26.00 1.65 -8.66
CA THR A 676 27.14 1.61 -7.73
C THR A 676 27.13 2.77 -6.74
N CYS A 677 26.33 3.82 -7.01
CA CYS A 677 26.17 4.95 -6.10
C CYS A 677 25.02 4.71 -5.10
N PHE A 678 25.35 4.69 -3.81
CA PHE A 678 24.41 4.45 -2.71
C PHE A 678 23.67 5.70 -2.22
N GLU A 679 23.95 6.89 -2.74
CA GLU A 679 23.24 8.11 -2.35
C GLU A 679 21.73 8.04 -2.62
N THR A 680 21.35 7.32 -3.68
CA THR A 680 19.94 7.08 -4.06
C THR A 680 19.32 5.86 -3.39
N PHE A 681 20.04 5.21 -2.45
CA PHE A 681 19.56 4.03 -1.75
C PHE A 681 18.24 4.30 -0.99
N PRO A 682 18.11 5.38 -0.19
CA PRO A 682 16.87 5.68 0.54
C PRO A 682 15.68 6.05 -0.39
N ASP A 683 15.96 6.52 -1.61
CA ASP A 683 14.92 6.82 -2.62
C ASP A 683 14.36 5.55 -3.29
N LYS A 684 14.97 4.40 -3.00
CA LYS A 684 14.69 3.11 -3.63
C LYS A 684 14.40 2.00 -2.61
N VAL A 685 14.77 2.20 -1.36
CA VAL A 685 14.69 1.22 -0.28
C VAL A 685 14.09 1.89 0.95
N ALA A 686 13.04 1.29 1.51
CA ALA A 686 12.61 1.53 2.89
C ALA A 686 12.68 0.21 3.66
N ILE A 687 13.27 0.24 4.85
CA ILE A 687 13.36 -0.93 5.74
C ILE A 687 12.55 -0.61 7.00
N GLN A 688 11.49 -1.38 7.23
CA GLN A 688 10.70 -1.32 8.45
C GLN A 688 11.19 -2.38 9.44
N LEU A 689 11.58 -1.95 10.63
CA LEU A 689 12.01 -2.78 11.74
C LEU A 689 10.80 -3.05 12.65
N ASN A 690 10.33 -4.29 12.65
CA ASN A 690 9.19 -4.73 13.45
C ASN A 690 9.67 -5.16 14.86
N ASP A 691 9.55 -4.26 15.83
CA ASP A 691 10.19 -4.35 17.14
C ASP A 691 11.74 -4.32 17.07
N THR A 692 12.41 -4.68 18.16
CA THR A 692 13.88 -4.66 18.31
C THR A 692 14.57 -5.87 17.70
N HIS A 693 13.85 -6.94 17.38
CA HIS A 693 14.44 -8.17 16.84
C HIS A 693 15.32 -7.96 15.58
N PRO A 694 14.95 -7.14 14.58
CA PRO A 694 15.81 -6.85 13.44
C PRO A 694 16.71 -5.60 13.64
N ALA A 695 16.92 -5.12 14.87
CA ALA A 695 17.69 -3.89 15.16
C ALA A 695 19.13 -3.93 14.62
N LEU A 696 19.72 -5.13 14.53
CA LEU A 696 21.03 -5.35 13.92
C LEU A 696 21.12 -4.91 12.45
N SER A 697 19.98 -4.62 11.79
CA SER A 697 19.96 -4.03 10.44
C SER A 697 20.71 -2.71 10.39
N ILE A 698 20.71 -1.94 11.48
CA ILE A 698 21.40 -0.64 11.56
C ILE A 698 22.93 -0.85 11.51
N PRO A 699 23.56 -1.59 12.45
CA PRO A 699 25.00 -1.80 12.41
C PRO A 699 25.46 -2.68 11.23
N GLU A 700 24.65 -3.63 10.75
CA GLU A 700 25.02 -4.43 9.56
C GLU A 700 24.99 -3.60 8.27
N LEU A 701 24.02 -2.70 8.10
CA LEU A 701 24.00 -1.79 6.94
C LEU A 701 25.22 -0.86 6.99
N MET A 702 25.56 -0.33 8.17
CA MET A 702 26.79 0.44 8.38
C MET A 702 28.04 -0.37 8.02
N ARG A 703 28.13 -1.62 8.48
CA ARG A 703 29.26 -2.51 8.19
C ARG A 703 29.41 -2.73 6.68
N ILE A 704 28.32 -3.05 5.97
CA ILE A 704 28.39 -3.27 4.52
C ILE A 704 28.82 -1.98 3.81
N LEU A 705 28.19 -0.84 4.13
CA LEU A 705 28.51 0.43 3.47
C LEU A 705 29.96 0.87 3.72
N VAL A 706 30.45 0.80 4.96
CA VAL A 706 31.79 1.27 5.34
C VAL A 706 32.87 0.25 4.96
N ASP A 707 32.73 -1.00 5.43
CA ASP A 707 33.82 -1.97 5.32
C ASP A 707 33.92 -2.56 3.91
N VAL A 708 32.77 -2.78 3.23
CA VAL A 708 32.69 -3.44 1.92
C VAL A 708 32.58 -2.43 0.77
N GLU A 709 31.60 -1.53 0.83
CA GLU A 709 31.34 -0.56 -0.25
C GLU A 709 32.21 0.70 -0.16
N LYS A 710 33.02 0.82 0.90
CA LYS A 710 33.97 1.92 1.13
C LYS A 710 33.32 3.30 1.13
N VAL A 711 32.10 3.39 1.63
CA VAL A 711 31.39 4.66 1.86
C VAL A 711 31.87 5.27 3.18
N ASP A 712 32.18 6.57 3.17
CA ASP A 712 32.58 7.29 4.38
C ASP A 712 31.52 7.17 5.48
N TRP A 713 31.97 7.11 6.74
CA TRP A 713 31.11 6.85 7.90
C TRP A 713 29.89 7.78 7.96
N ASP A 714 30.09 9.09 7.83
CA ASP A 714 29.01 10.07 7.98
C ASP A 714 27.97 9.91 6.86
N LYS A 715 28.41 9.57 5.65
CA LYS A 715 27.52 9.32 4.51
C LYS A 715 26.79 7.99 4.66
N ALA A 716 27.47 6.94 5.10
CA ALA A 716 26.87 5.65 5.41
C ALA A 716 25.80 5.78 6.51
N TRP A 717 26.07 6.61 7.52
CA TRP A 717 25.13 6.90 8.61
C TRP A 717 23.90 7.67 8.13
N GLU A 718 24.08 8.68 7.28
CA GLU A 718 22.98 9.41 6.64
C GLU A 718 22.06 8.46 5.85
N ILE A 719 22.65 7.58 5.03
CA ILE A 719 21.92 6.58 4.24
C ILE A 719 21.16 5.62 5.15
N THR A 720 21.82 5.11 6.20
CA THR A 720 21.23 4.16 7.17
C THR A 720 20.03 4.79 7.87
N LYS A 721 20.19 5.98 8.46
CA LYS A 721 19.11 6.72 9.13
C LYS A 721 17.91 6.95 8.21
N LYS A 722 18.14 7.42 6.98
CA LYS A 722 17.08 7.70 5.99
C LYS A 722 16.38 6.44 5.46
N THR A 723 17.00 5.27 5.60
CA THR A 723 16.44 4.00 5.10
C THR A 723 15.61 3.28 6.16
N CYS A 724 16.05 3.30 7.42
CA CYS A 724 15.44 2.54 8.52
C CYS A 724 14.33 3.32 9.23
N ALA A 725 13.23 2.64 9.51
CA ALA A 725 12.14 3.10 10.40
C ALA A 725 11.82 2.02 11.43
N TYR A 726 11.49 2.42 12.66
CA TYR A 726 11.30 1.51 13.80
C TYR A 726 9.87 1.58 14.35
N THR A 727 9.26 0.43 14.55
CA THR A 727 7.96 0.31 15.25
C THR A 727 8.14 -0.39 16.59
N ASN A 728 7.75 0.27 17.67
CA ASN A 728 7.71 -0.32 19.01
C ASN A 728 6.34 -0.98 19.27
N HIS A 729 6.35 -2.23 19.74
CA HIS A 729 5.15 -3.04 19.97
C HIS A 729 4.83 -3.31 21.45
N THR A 730 5.64 -2.79 22.38
CA THR A 730 5.50 -3.06 23.81
C THR A 730 6.29 -2.06 24.65
N VAL A 731 5.73 -1.73 25.82
CA VAL A 731 6.36 -0.90 26.86
C VAL A 731 6.87 -1.73 28.04
N LEU A 732 6.61 -3.05 28.04
CA LEU A 732 7.03 -3.93 29.12
C LEU A 732 8.56 -4.08 29.12
N PRO A 733 9.26 -3.77 30.23
CA PRO A 733 10.71 -3.83 30.30
C PRO A 733 11.30 -5.20 29.92
N GLU A 734 10.60 -6.28 30.30
CA GLU A 734 11.00 -7.66 29.97
C GLU A 734 11.02 -7.98 28.47
N ALA A 735 10.34 -7.17 27.65
CA ALA A 735 10.27 -7.36 26.20
C ALA A 735 11.16 -6.37 25.41
N LEU A 736 11.85 -5.45 26.09
CA LEU A 736 12.84 -4.56 25.48
C LEU A 736 14.23 -5.21 25.55
N GLU A 737 14.75 -5.62 24.39
CA GLU A 737 15.94 -6.45 24.31
C GLU A 737 17.21 -5.74 24.82
N ARG A 738 17.87 -6.37 25.80
CA ARG A 738 19.11 -5.92 26.43
C ARG A 738 20.16 -7.03 26.41
N TRP A 739 21.01 -7.01 25.39
CA TRP A 739 21.99 -8.08 25.15
C TRP A 739 23.30 -7.82 25.92
N PRO A 740 23.88 -8.84 26.59
CA PRO A 740 25.20 -8.69 27.21
C PRO A 740 26.27 -8.33 26.18
N VAL A 741 27.11 -7.34 26.51
CA VAL A 741 28.22 -6.91 25.64
C VAL A 741 29.17 -8.07 25.33
N SER A 742 29.48 -8.92 26.31
CA SER A 742 30.36 -10.09 26.13
C SER A 742 29.84 -11.09 25.09
N MET A 743 28.53 -11.16 24.88
CA MET A 743 27.93 -12.01 23.85
C MET A 743 28.19 -11.43 22.45
N PHE A 744 28.07 -10.11 22.29
CA PHE A 744 28.40 -9.41 21.06
C PHE A 744 29.89 -9.45 20.76
N GLU A 745 30.74 -9.27 21.78
CA GLU A 745 32.19 -9.36 21.65
C GLU A 745 32.64 -10.71 21.07
N LYS A 746 31.99 -11.80 21.50
CA LYS A 746 32.26 -13.13 20.98
C LYS A 746 31.62 -13.38 19.61
N LEU A 747 30.34 -13.06 19.44
CA LEU A 747 29.56 -13.49 18.27
C LEU A 747 29.66 -12.53 17.08
N LEU A 748 29.71 -11.22 17.34
CA LEU A 748 29.61 -10.13 16.36
C LEU A 748 30.59 -9.00 16.70
N PRO A 749 31.91 -9.28 16.79
CA PRO A 749 32.89 -8.32 17.31
C PRO A 749 32.93 -7.01 16.49
N ARG A 750 32.77 -7.10 15.17
CA ARG A 750 32.75 -5.90 14.31
C ARG A 750 31.51 -5.03 14.54
N HIS A 751 30.35 -5.64 14.77
CA HIS A 751 29.12 -4.91 15.06
C HIS A 751 29.20 -4.20 16.40
N LEU A 752 29.86 -4.81 17.39
CA LEU A 752 30.11 -4.18 18.68
C LEU A 752 30.92 -2.88 18.53
N GLU A 753 32.01 -2.88 17.74
CA GLU A 753 32.77 -1.66 17.45
C GLU A 753 31.92 -0.58 16.78
N ILE A 754 31.08 -0.96 15.81
CA ILE A 754 30.16 -0.04 15.12
C ILE A 754 29.14 0.53 16.12
N ILE A 755 28.59 -0.30 17.00
CA ILE A 755 27.64 0.14 18.04
C ILE A 755 28.31 1.12 19.01
N TYR A 756 29.55 0.85 19.44
CA TYR A 756 30.30 1.81 20.26
C TYR A 756 30.54 3.13 19.55
N ALA A 757 30.89 3.11 18.26
CA ALA A 757 31.07 4.33 17.48
C ALA A 757 29.74 5.12 17.30
N ILE A 758 28.61 4.42 17.10
CA ILE A 758 27.26 5.03 17.09
C ILE A 758 26.98 5.67 18.45
N ASN A 759 27.22 4.94 19.55
CA ASN A 759 26.98 5.42 20.90
C ASN A 759 27.79 6.67 21.22
N GLN A 760 29.10 6.66 20.93
CA GLN A 760 29.98 7.81 21.18
C GLN A 760 29.48 9.06 20.45
N ARG A 761 29.25 8.95 19.13
CA ARG A 761 28.79 10.08 18.31
C ARG A 761 27.41 10.59 18.74
N HIS A 762 26.52 9.70 19.18
CA HIS A 762 25.22 10.08 19.72
C HIS A 762 25.38 10.86 21.04
N LEU A 763 26.16 10.34 21.98
CA LEU A 763 26.37 10.99 23.27
C LEU A 763 27.11 12.32 23.15
N ASP A 764 28.06 12.45 22.21
CA ASP A 764 28.72 13.72 21.89
C ASP A 764 27.69 14.77 21.41
N HIS A 765 26.74 14.35 20.57
CA HIS A 765 25.65 15.21 20.10
C HIS A 765 24.70 15.63 21.24
N VAL A 766 24.33 14.68 22.11
CA VAL A 766 23.50 14.97 23.29
C VAL A 766 24.22 15.92 24.26
N ALA A 767 25.51 15.71 24.52
CA ALA A 767 26.31 16.56 25.40
C ALA A 767 26.45 17.99 24.86
N ALA A 768 26.51 18.16 23.54
CA ALA A 768 26.56 19.47 22.90
C ALA A 768 25.23 20.25 23.04
N LEU A 769 24.10 19.55 23.00
CA LEU A 769 22.76 20.16 23.11
C LEU A 769 22.31 20.37 24.57
N PHE A 770 22.72 19.48 25.47
CA PHE A 770 22.36 19.49 26.89
C PHE A 770 23.61 19.50 27.79
N PRO A 771 24.42 20.57 27.75
CA PRO A 771 25.69 20.63 28.48
C PRO A 771 25.45 20.54 30.00
N GLY A 772 26.13 19.60 30.65
CA GLY A 772 26.08 19.38 32.10
C GLY A 772 25.03 18.38 32.60
N ASP A 773 24.11 17.92 31.75
CA ASP A 773 23.11 16.90 32.12
C ASP A 773 23.68 15.47 31.98
N VAL A 774 24.57 15.11 32.91
CA VAL A 774 25.27 13.81 32.90
C VAL A 774 24.30 12.63 33.05
N ASP A 775 23.20 12.80 33.78
CA ASP A 775 22.22 11.72 33.95
C ASP A 775 21.44 11.46 32.66
N ARG A 776 21.12 12.49 31.87
CA ARG A 776 20.54 12.30 30.52
C ARG A 776 21.49 11.53 29.62
N LEU A 777 22.79 11.82 29.62
CA LEU A 777 23.78 11.03 28.85
C LEU A 777 23.72 9.55 29.22
N ARG A 778 23.64 9.23 30.53
CA ARG A 778 23.50 7.85 31.01
C ARG A 778 22.20 7.21 30.55
N ARG A 779 21.07 7.92 30.62
CA ARG A 779 19.74 7.40 30.22
C ARG A 779 19.58 7.23 28.71
N MET A 780 20.27 8.02 27.90
CA MET A 780 20.22 7.97 26.43
C MET A 780 21.31 7.08 25.79
N SER A 781 22.21 6.53 26.60
CA SER A 781 23.26 5.62 26.12
C SER A 781 22.67 4.34 25.52
N VAL A 782 23.24 3.86 24.42
CA VAL A 782 22.99 2.52 23.88
C VAL A 782 23.61 1.46 24.79
N ILE A 783 24.68 1.82 25.50
CA ILE A 783 25.39 0.93 26.43
C ILE A 783 24.92 1.21 27.85
N GLU A 784 24.25 0.23 28.45
CA GLU A 784 23.85 0.26 29.84
C GLU A 784 24.96 -0.28 30.73
N GLU A 785 25.37 0.52 31.70
CA GLU A 785 26.31 0.14 32.75
C GLU A 785 25.59 -0.61 33.89
N GLY A 786 26.32 -1.46 34.64
CA GLY A 786 25.80 -2.27 35.74
C GLY A 786 26.71 -3.45 36.03
N ASP A 787 26.21 -4.48 36.72
CA ASP A 787 26.97 -5.71 37.02
C ASP A 787 27.52 -6.38 35.75
N CYS A 788 26.76 -6.31 34.66
CA CYS A 788 27.20 -6.66 33.32
C CYS A 788 26.76 -5.56 32.35
N LYS A 789 27.69 -5.12 31.49
CA LYS A 789 27.35 -4.15 30.43
C LYS A 789 26.38 -4.77 29.44
N ARG A 790 25.38 -4.00 29.02
CA ARG A 790 24.35 -4.45 28.07
C ARG A 790 24.16 -3.43 26.95
N ILE A 791 23.73 -3.93 25.80
CA ILE A 791 23.33 -3.12 24.64
C ILE A 791 21.81 -3.03 24.65
N ASN A 792 21.28 -1.81 24.75
CA ASN A 792 19.86 -1.53 24.65
C ASN A 792 19.48 -1.39 23.17
N MET A 793 18.81 -2.40 22.62
CA MET A 793 18.48 -2.45 21.20
C MET A 793 17.41 -1.43 20.81
N ALA A 794 16.53 -1.06 21.74
CA ALA A 794 15.51 -0.04 21.51
C ALA A 794 16.15 1.34 21.30
N HIS A 795 17.16 1.70 22.12
CA HIS A 795 17.92 2.94 21.95
C HIS A 795 18.65 2.94 20.60
N LEU A 796 19.28 1.82 20.22
CA LEU A 796 19.92 1.68 18.91
C LEU A 796 18.93 1.92 17.76
N CYS A 797 17.72 1.36 17.84
CA CYS A 797 16.66 1.57 16.85
C CYS A 797 16.23 3.04 16.73
N VAL A 798 15.98 3.71 17.86
CA VAL A 798 15.55 5.12 17.89
C VAL A 798 16.64 6.03 17.29
N ILE A 799 17.89 5.79 17.66
CA ILE A 799 19.04 6.56 17.18
C ILE A 799 19.27 6.34 15.69
N GLY A 800 19.18 5.09 15.21
CA GLY A 800 19.48 4.71 13.82
C GLY A 800 18.34 4.81 12.82
N SER A 801 17.17 5.34 13.21
CA SER A 801 16.00 5.44 12.35
C SER A 801 15.55 6.90 12.13
N HIS A 802 14.94 7.19 10.98
CA HIS A 802 14.34 8.50 10.69
C HIS A 802 12.90 8.63 11.22
N ALA A 803 12.24 7.52 11.56
CA ALA A 803 10.90 7.49 12.12
C ALA A 803 10.79 6.41 13.20
N VAL A 804 10.06 6.73 14.27
CA VAL A 804 9.73 5.85 15.39
C VAL A 804 8.23 5.93 15.61
N ASN A 805 7.53 4.80 15.64
CA ASN A 805 6.10 4.82 15.87
C ASN A 805 5.61 3.80 16.90
N GLY A 806 4.58 4.21 17.64
CA GLY A 806 3.73 3.30 18.42
C GLY A 806 2.54 2.78 17.60
N VAL A 807 1.77 1.87 18.21
CA VAL A 807 0.78 1.02 17.51
C VAL A 807 -0.69 1.25 17.92
N ALA A 808 -0.92 2.23 18.80
CA ALA A 808 -2.22 2.83 19.14
C ALA A 808 -1.94 4.21 19.75
N ARG A 809 -2.93 5.11 19.73
CA ARG A 809 -2.72 6.51 20.16
C ARG A 809 -2.16 6.59 21.58
N ILE A 810 -2.82 5.94 22.53
CA ILE A 810 -2.40 5.92 23.95
C ILE A 810 -0.99 5.35 24.12
N HIS A 811 -0.66 4.29 23.38
CA HIS A 811 0.67 3.69 23.41
C HIS A 811 1.74 4.63 22.83
N SER A 812 1.46 5.31 21.72
CA SER A 812 2.36 6.32 21.17
C SER A 812 2.58 7.49 22.15
N GLU A 813 1.57 7.88 22.93
CA GLU A 813 1.75 8.87 24.00
C GLU A 813 2.63 8.34 25.13
N ILE A 814 2.41 7.10 25.61
CA ILE A 814 3.24 6.47 26.64
C ILE A 814 4.70 6.37 26.17
N VAL A 815 4.93 5.97 24.91
CA VAL A 815 6.27 5.89 24.31
C VAL A 815 6.97 7.25 24.36
N LYS A 816 6.26 8.36 24.08
CA LYS A 816 6.82 9.72 24.13
C LYS A 816 6.99 10.25 25.55
N GLN A 817 6.11 9.88 26.49
CA GLN A 817 6.09 10.48 27.83
C GLN A 817 6.91 9.71 28.86
N SER A 818 7.13 8.40 28.67
CA SER A 818 7.91 7.56 29.58
C SER A 818 9.09 6.88 28.89
N VAL A 819 8.84 5.94 27.98
CA VAL A 819 9.86 4.99 27.48
C VAL A 819 10.99 5.70 26.75
N PHE A 820 10.68 6.65 25.87
CA PHE A 820 11.65 7.38 25.05
C PHE A 820 11.55 8.89 25.26
N LYS A 821 11.18 9.34 26.46
CA LYS A 821 11.00 10.77 26.80
C LYS A 821 12.20 11.63 26.39
N ASP A 822 13.40 11.23 26.79
CA ASP A 822 14.61 12.01 26.51
C ASP A 822 14.93 12.06 24.99
N PHE A 823 14.59 10.99 24.24
CA PHE A 823 14.75 10.97 22.78
C PHE A 823 13.69 11.81 22.05
N TYR A 824 12.46 11.83 22.56
CA TYR A 824 11.39 12.69 22.03
C TYR A 824 11.70 14.18 22.25
N GLU A 825 12.30 14.54 23.39
CA GLU A 825 12.79 15.90 23.62
C GLU A 825 13.94 16.30 22.68
N LEU A 826 14.74 15.34 22.21
CA LEU A 826 15.86 15.56 21.29
C LEU A 826 15.40 15.69 19.82
N GLU A 827 14.58 14.76 19.33
CA GLU A 827 14.13 14.65 17.92
C GLU A 827 12.61 14.39 17.85
N PRO A 828 11.76 15.37 18.19
CA PRO A 828 10.31 15.17 18.33
C PRO A 828 9.62 14.76 17.03
N GLU A 829 10.12 15.22 15.88
CA GLU A 829 9.57 14.96 14.55
C GLU A 829 9.65 13.49 14.13
N LYS A 830 10.51 12.69 14.78
CA LYS A 830 10.62 11.25 14.52
C LYS A 830 9.42 10.46 15.03
N PHE A 831 8.77 10.94 16.10
CA PHE A 831 7.80 10.15 16.85
C PHE A 831 6.40 10.28 16.26
N GLN A 832 5.87 9.16 15.79
CA GLN A 832 4.57 9.07 15.15
C GLN A 832 3.65 8.05 15.81
N ASN A 833 2.40 8.02 15.35
CA ASN A 833 1.45 6.96 15.62
C ASN A 833 1.04 6.27 14.32
N LYS A 834 0.87 4.95 14.38
CA LYS A 834 0.22 4.15 13.35
C LYS A 834 -0.62 3.09 14.03
N THR A 835 -1.87 3.42 14.34
CA THR A 835 -2.79 2.46 14.98
C THR A 835 -2.87 1.19 14.15
N ASN A 836 -2.71 0.02 14.79
CA ASN A 836 -2.80 -1.26 14.12
C ASN A 836 -4.13 -1.45 13.37
N GLY A 837 -4.16 -2.47 12.52
CA GLY A 837 -5.35 -2.89 11.81
C GLY A 837 -5.30 -4.38 11.45
N ILE A 838 -6.44 -4.89 11.00
CA ILE A 838 -6.62 -6.27 10.55
C ILE A 838 -7.13 -6.29 9.11
N THR A 839 -6.76 -7.32 8.34
CA THR A 839 -7.27 -7.47 6.97
C THR A 839 -8.74 -7.93 6.99
N PRO A 840 -9.68 -7.22 6.35
CA PRO A 840 -11.07 -7.66 6.24
C PRO A 840 -11.23 -8.90 5.35
N ARG A 841 -10.25 -9.24 4.50
CA ARG A 841 -10.31 -10.43 3.65
C ARG A 841 -10.34 -11.69 4.49
N ARG A 842 -9.39 -11.84 5.41
CA ARG A 842 -9.35 -13.01 6.32
C ARG A 842 -10.36 -12.90 7.45
N TRP A 843 -10.44 -11.73 8.09
CA TRP A 843 -11.16 -11.56 9.35
C TRP A 843 -12.63 -11.15 9.19
N LEU A 844 -13.18 -11.22 7.98
CA LEU A 844 -14.61 -11.09 7.73
C LEU A 844 -15.03 -11.97 6.55
N LEU A 845 -14.49 -11.72 5.35
CA LEU A 845 -14.94 -12.41 4.14
C LEU A 845 -14.66 -13.92 4.18
N LEU A 846 -13.47 -14.32 4.61
CA LEU A 846 -13.08 -15.73 4.73
C LEU A 846 -13.73 -16.39 5.95
N CYS A 847 -13.58 -15.82 7.15
CA CYS A 847 -14.01 -16.51 8.38
C CYS A 847 -15.50 -16.38 8.69
N ASN A 848 -16.20 -15.40 8.11
CA ASN A 848 -17.61 -15.12 8.39
C ASN A 848 -18.37 -14.70 7.12
N PRO A 849 -18.41 -15.59 6.10
CA PRO A 849 -19.04 -15.29 4.82
C PRO A 849 -20.51 -14.89 4.96
N GLY A 850 -21.27 -15.53 5.87
CA GLY A 850 -22.67 -15.16 6.12
C GLY A 850 -22.86 -13.71 6.58
N LEU A 851 -21.94 -13.17 7.39
CA LEU A 851 -21.98 -11.75 7.77
C LEU A 851 -21.56 -10.86 6.61
N ALA A 852 -20.52 -11.26 5.86
CA ALA A 852 -20.07 -10.52 4.69
C ALA A 852 -21.20 -10.38 3.66
N ASP A 853 -21.90 -11.47 3.33
CA ASP A 853 -23.03 -11.49 2.40
C ASP A 853 -24.18 -10.60 2.89
N THR A 854 -24.54 -10.71 4.17
CA THR A 854 -25.58 -9.86 4.79
C THR A 854 -25.24 -8.37 4.68
N ILE A 855 -23.95 -8.00 4.73
CA ILE A 855 -23.49 -6.61 4.52
C ILE A 855 -23.51 -6.25 3.02
N VAL A 856 -23.02 -7.13 2.15
CA VAL A 856 -22.99 -6.94 0.70
C VAL A 856 -24.40 -6.67 0.16
N GLU A 857 -25.42 -7.39 0.63
CA GLU A 857 -26.82 -7.17 0.24
C GLU A 857 -27.32 -5.75 0.54
N LYS A 858 -26.74 -5.07 1.53
CA LYS A 858 -27.15 -3.72 1.94
C LYS A 858 -26.32 -2.61 1.31
N ILE A 859 -25.01 -2.82 1.15
CA ILE A 859 -24.07 -1.73 0.76
C ILE A 859 -23.14 -2.05 -0.41
N GLY A 860 -23.24 -3.24 -1.02
CA GLY A 860 -22.37 -3.71 -2.10
C GLY A 860 -21.01 -4.27 -1.61
N GLU A 861 -20.16 -4.70 -2.54
CA GLU A 861 -18.86 -5.36 -2.23
C GLU A 861 -17.70 -4.40 -1.95
N GLU A 862 -17.84 -3.10 -2.24
CA GLU A 862 -16.71 -2.15 -2.20
C GLU A 862 -16.06 -2.03 -0.81
N PHE A 863 -16.79 -2.35 0.27
CA PHE A 863 -16.24 -2.28 1.63
C PHE A 863 -15.10 -3.28 1.89
N LEU A 864 -14.95 -4.31 1.05
CA LEU A 864 -13.90 -5.33 1.19
C LEU A 864 -12.48 -4.78 0.92
N THR A 865 -12.40 -3.68 0.17
CA THR A 865 -11.17 -2.90 -0.07
C THR A 865 -11.21 -1.50 0.53
N ASP A 866 -12.39 -1.03 0.96
CA ASP A 866 -12.58 0.22 1.68
C ASP A 866 -13.52 0.04 2.88
N LEU A 867 -12.96 -0.46 3.99
CA LEU A 867 -13.74 -0.80 5.18
C LEU A 867 -14.43 0.41 5.81
N SER A 868 -14.07 1.65 5.44
CA SER A 868 -14.74 2.87 5.91
C SER A 868 -16.23 2.91 5.50
N GLN A 869 -16.59 2.21 4.42
CA GLN A 869 -17.96 2.11 3.93
C GLN A 869 -18.92 1.41 4.90
N LEU A 870 -18.44 0.64 5.88
CA LEU A 870 -19.29 0.03 6.91
C LEU A 870 -20.13 1.07 7.68
N LYS A 871 -19.73 2.35 7.71
CA LYS A 871 -20.54 3.43 8.29
C LYS A 871 -21.93 3.56 7.64
N LYS A 872 -22.10 3.11 6.39
CA LYS A 872 -23.39 3.05 5.69
C LYS A 872 -24.41 2.11 6.35
N LEU A 873 -23.99 1.26 7.30
CA LEU A 873 -24.88 0.40 8.08
C LEU A 873 -25.56 1.13 9.26
N LEU A 874 -25.07 2.30 9.68
CA LEU A 874 -25.64 3.06 10.81
C LEU A 874 -27.12 3.42 10.61
N PRO A 875 -27.57 3.89 9.43
CA PRO A 875 -28.99 4.13 9.17
C PRO A 875 -29.87 2.87 9.28
N LEU A 876 -29.29 1.68 9.13
CA LEU A 876 -29.99 0.40 9.19
C LEU A 876 -30.10 -0.18 10.61
N VAL A 877 -29.59 0.52 11.63
CA VAL A 877 -29.61 0.03 13.03
C VAL A 877 -31.02 -0.20 13.58
N ASN A 878 -32.04 0.41 12.99
CA ASN A 878 -33.45 0.21 13.37
C ASN A 878 -34.24 -0.59 12.32
N ASP A 879 -33.58 -1.13 11.30
CA ASP A 879 -34.20 -1.99 10.30
C ASP A 879 -34.42 -3.39 10.89
N GLU A 880 -35.69 -3.80 11.04
CA GLU A 880 -36.04 -5.07 11.69
C GLU A 880 -35.54 -6.29 10.92
N ALA A 881 -35.46 -6.22 9.59
CA ALA A 881 -34.95 -7.33 8.79
C ALA A 881 -33.44 -7.48 9.01
N PHE A 882 -32.69 -6.38 8.92
CA PHE A 882 -31.25 -6.37 9.13
C PHE A 882 -30.86 -6.79 10.55
N ILE A 883 -31.58 -6.34 11.58
CA ILE A 883 -31.40 -6.81 12.97
C ILE A 883 -31.55 -8.33 13.05
N ARG A 884 -32.63 -8.88 12.47
CA ARG A 884 -32.88 -10.31 12.49
C ARG A 884 -31.79 -11.09 11.74
N ASP A 885 -31.36 -10.60 10.58
CA ASP A 885 -30.40 -11.28 9.72
C ASP A 885 -29.00 -11.31 10.38
N VAL A 886 -28.55 -10.21 10.98
CA VAL A 886 -27.30 -10.16 11.77
C VAL A 886 -27.35 -11.10 12.98
N ALA A 887 -28.46 -11.14 13.71
CA ALA A 887 -28.63 -12.04 14.84
C ALA A 887 -28.65 -13.52 14.41
N LYS A 888 -29.27 -13.82 13.26
CA LYS A 888 -29.32 -15.16 12.68
C LYS A 888 -27.92 -15.67 12.34
N VAL A 889 -27.11 -14.86 11.65
CA VAL A 889 -25.72 -15.22 11.31
C VAL A 889 -24.91 -15.52 12.57
N LYS A 890 -25.02 -14.71 13.62
CA LYS A 890 -24.34 -14.98 14.90
C LYS A 890 -24.75 -16.33 15.48
N GLN A 891 -26.04 -16.65 15.46
CA GLN A 891 -26.55 -17.92 15.98
C GLN A 891 -26.07 -19.13 15.14
N GLU A 892 -26.02 -19.00 13.82
CA GLU A 892 -25.48 -20.03 12.91
C GLU A 892 -23.98 -20.28 13.18
N ASN A 893 -23.19 -19.22 13.34
CA ASN A 893 -21.77 -19.32 13.71
C ASN A 893 -21.58 -20.03 15.07
N LYS A 894 -22.43 -19.72 16.06
CA LYS A 894 -22.41 -20.39 17.36
C LYS A 894 -22.76 -21.88 17.27
N LEU A 895 -23.72 -22.25 16.42
CA LEU A 895 -24.07 -23.64 16.16
C LEU A 895 -22.92 -24.39 15.47
N LYS A 896 -22.32 -23.80 14.42
CA LYS A 896 -21.16 -24.38 13.72
C LYS A 896 -19.98 -24.59 14.68
N PHE A 897 -19.69 -23.60 15.52
CA PHE A 897 -18.61 -23.71 16.51
C PHE A 897 -18.91 -24.74 17.61
N SER A 898 -20.16 -24.83 18.07
CA SER A 898 -20.56 -25.86 19.05
C SER A 898 -20.40 -27.27 18.48
N ALA A 899 -20.80 -27.48 17.23
CA ALA A 899 -20.62 -28.76 16.54
C ALA A 899 -19.13 -29.11 16.36
N PHE A 900 -18.30 -28.12 16.03
CA PHE A 900 -16.84 -28.29 15.97
C PHE A 900 -16.26 -28.72 17.32
N LEU A 901 -16.64 -28.09 18.43
CA LEU A 901 -16.17 -28.49 19.76
C LEU A 901 -16.62 -29.89 20.17
N GLU A 902 -17.84 -30.30 19.81
CA GLU A 902 -18.34 -31.64 20.06
C GLU A 902 -17.62 -32.69 19.19
N LYS A 903 -17.32 -32.37 17.92
CA LYS A 903 -16.58 -33.25 17.00
C LYS A 903 -15.12 -33.44 17.44
N GLU A 904 -14.39 -32.35 17.62
CA GLU A 904 -12.93 -32.37 17.81
C GLU A 904 -12.53 -32.59 19.27
N TYR A 905 -13.20 -31.93 20.21
CA TYR A 905 -12.83 -31.95 21.63
C TYR A 905 -13.79 -32.77 22.50
N LYS A 906 -14.85 -33.33 21.93
CA LYS A 906 -15.90 -34.09 22.65
C LYS A 906 -16.56 -33.29 23.77
N VAL A 907 -16.65 -31.97 23.59
CA VAL A 907 -17.28 -31.05 24.56
C VAL A 907 -18.59 -30.53 24.00
N LYS A 908 -19.70 -30.88 24.66
CA LYS A 908 -21.02 -30.34 24.35
C LYS A 908 -21.27 -29.05 25.12
N ILE A 909 -21.66 -28.00 24.40
CA ILE A 909 -22.01 -26.68 24.97
C ILE A 909 -23.41 -26.24 24.53
N ASN A 910 -24.02 -25.30 25.26
CA ASN A 910 -25.33 -24.76 24.93
C ASN A 910 -25.18 -23.56 23.96
N PRO A 911 -25.57 -23.67 22.67
CA PRO A 911 -25.43 -22.59 21.70
C PRO A 911 -26.38 -21.41 21.95
N SER A 912 -27.35 -21.53 22.85
CA SER A 912 -28.21 -20.42 23.29
C SER A 912 -27.61 -19.61 24.45
N SER A 913 -26.54 -20.11 25.07
CA SER A 913 -25.78 -19.35 26.08
C SER A 913 -24.99 -18.22 25.43
N MET A 914 -24.64 -17.19 26.23
CA MET A 914 -23.69 -16.17 25.80
C MET A 914 -22.29 -16.77 25.66
N PHE A 915 -21.68 -16.61 24.49
CA PHE A 915 -20.31 -17.03 24.25
C PHE A 915 -19.34 -15.93 24.70
N ASP A 916 -18.75 -16.13 25.87
CA ASP A 916 -17.81 -15.20 26.54
C ASP A 916 -16.38 -15.65 26.27
N VAL A 917 -15.66 -14.94 25.39
CA VAL A 917 -14.42 -15.43 24.77
C VAL A 917 -13.21 -14.57 25.14
N HIS A 918 -12.19 -15.21 25.70
CA HIS A 918 -10.89 -14.63 26.02
C HIS A 918 -9.76 -15.42 25.34
N VAL A 919 -9.51 -15.13 24.06
CA VAL A 919 -8.47 -15.81 23.26
C VAL A 919 -7.29 -14.90 22.91
N LYS A 920 -6.13 -15.19 23.49
CA LYS A 920 -4.84 -14.49 23.30
C LYS A 920 -3.75 -15.26 24.03
N ARG A 921 -2.47 -14.96 23.76
CA ARG A 921 -1.34 -15.53 24.54
C ARG A 921 -1.60 -15.41 26.04
N ILE A 922 -1.21 -16.43 26.81
CA ILE A 922 -1.38 -16.41 28.26
C ILE A 922 -0.26 -15.58 28.86
N HIS A 923 -0.62 -14.51 29.55
CA HIS A 923 0.32 -13.59 30.19
C HIS A 923 -0.38 -12.86 31.33
N GLU A 924 0.34 -12.62 32.43
CA GLU A 924 -0.20 -11.94 33.61
C GLU A 924 -0.86 -10.58 33.30
N TYR A 925 -0.25 -9.71 32.47
CA TYR A 925 -0.83 -8.41 32.07
C TYR A 925 -2.15 -8.50 31.29
N LYS A 926 -2.41 -9.63 30.63
CA LYS A 926 -3.67 -9.89 29.89
C LYS A 926 -4.79 -10.36 30.82
N ARG A 927 -4.46 -10.66 32.07
CA ARG A 927 -5.38 -10.90 33.19
C ARG A 927 -6.43 -11.99 32.92
N GLN A 928 -6.03 -13.12 32.34
CA GLN A 928 -6.89 -14.32 32.37
C GLN A 928 -7.27 -14.71 33.81
N LEU A 929 -6.44 -14.37 34.81
CA LEU A 929 -6.76 -14.51 36.24
C LEU A 929 -7.97 -13.67 36.68
N LEU A 930 -8.11 -12.43 36.19
CA LEU A 930 -9.28 -11.60 36.49
C LEU A 930 -10.57 -12.25 35.96
N ASN A 931 -10.50 -12.84 34.77
CA ASN A 931 -11.61 -13.62 34.21
C ASN A 931 -11.91 -14.87 35.07
N CYS A 932 -10.87 -15.59 35.52
CA CYS A 932 -11.04 -16.75 36.42
C CYS A 932 -11.75 -16.38 37.72
N LEU A 933 -11.37 -15.27 38.36
CA LEU A 933 -12.02 -14.79 39.58
C LEU A 933 -13.51 -14.50 39.34
N HIS A 934 -13.86 -13.86 38.22
CA HIS A 934 -15.26 -13.64 37.86
C HIS A 934 -16.04 -14.94 37.64
N VAL A 935 -15.44 -15.93 36.96
CA VAL A 935 -16.04 -17.26 36.78
C VAL A 935 -16.34 -17.93 38.13
N VAL A 936 -15.38 -17.90 39.06
CA VAL A 936 -15.56 -18.43 40.42
C VAL A 936 -16.68 -17.68 41.15
N THR A 937 -16.76 -16.36 40.98
CA THR A 937 -17.84 -15.54 41.56
C THR A 937 -19.22 -15.90 40.99
N LEU A 938 -19.34 -16.12 39.68
CA LEU A 938 -20.58 -16.60 39.07
C LEU A 938 -20.97 -17.98 39.59
N TYR A 939 -20.01 -18.91 39.65
CA TYR A 939 -20.21 -20.24 40.22
C TYR A 939 -20.74 -20.16 41.66
N ASN A 940 -20.08 -19.39 42.54
CA ASN A 940 -20.50 -19.21 43.92
C ASN A 940 -21.90 -18.59 44.04
N ARG A 941 -22.23 -17.60 43.19
CA ARG A 941 -23.56 -16.99 43.16
C ARG A 941 -24.65 -17.98 42.76
N ILE A 942 -24.39 -18.84 41.76
CA ILE A 942 -25.31 -19.91 41.34
C ILE A 942 -25.50 -20.93 42.47
N LYS A 943 -24.41 -21.32 43.15
CA LYS A 943 -24.49 -22.27 44.27
C LYS A 943 -25.23 -21.70 45.48
N ARG A 944 -25.09 -20.40 45.75
CA ARG A 944 -25.77 -19.70 46.84
C ARG A 944 -27.26 -19.58 46.61
N ASP A 945 -27.68 -19.31 45.37
CA ASP A 945 -29.10 -19.18 45.01
C ASP A 945 -29.41 -19.97 43.73
N PRO A 946 -29.58 -21.30 43.81
CA PRO A 946 -29.80 -22.14 42.65
C PRO A 946 -31.12 -21.87 41.92
N ALA A 947 -32.10 -21.23 42.57
CA ALA A 947 -33.42 -20.94 42.00
C ALA A 947 -33.45 -19.65 41.18
N LYS A 948 -32.46 -18.75 41.38
CA LYS A 948 -32.36 -17.50 40.64
C LYS A 948 -32.08 -17.73 39.15
N ALA A 949 -32.71 -16.90 38.31
CA ALA A 949 -32.49 -16.88 36.87
C ALA A 949 -31.19 -16.13 36.51
N PHE A 950 -30.17 -16.90 36.12
CA PHE A 950 -28.91 -16.40 35.56
C PHE A 950 -28.95 -16.46 34.02
N VAL A 951 -28.29 -15.52 33.35
CA VAL A 951 -28.05 -15.63 31.91
C VAL A 951 -27.05 -16.79 31.70
N PRO A 952 -27.37 -17.82 30.91
CA PRO A 952 -26.44 -18.91 30.66
C PRO A 952 -25.18 -18.41 29.95
N ARG A 953 -24.00 -18.86 30.39
CA ARG A 953 -22.71 -18.48 29.79
C ARG A 953 -21.84 -19.69 29.46
N THR A 954 -21.22 -19.67 28.29
CA THR A 954 -20.09 -20.52 27.93
C THR A 954 -18.85 -19.64 27.88
N VAL A 955 -18.03 -19.72 28.93
CA VAL A 955 -16.78 -18.97 29.06
C VAL A 955 -15.66 -19.78 28.42
N MET A 956 -15.01 -19.20 27.41
CA MET A 956 -13.96 -19.84 26.61
C MET A 956 -12.67 -19.05 26.75
N ILE A 957 -11.63 -19.71 27.26
CA ILE A 957 -10.30 -19.12 27.39
C ILE A 957 -9.36 -19.93 26.50
N GLY A 958 -8.55 -19.27 25.68
CA GLY A 958 -7.61 -19.97 24.79
C GLY A 958 -6.34 -19.19 24.59
N GLY A 959 -5.20 -19.89 24.54
CA GLY A 959 -3.90 -19.26 24.41
C GLY A 959 -2.76 -20.20 24.75
N LYS A 960 -1.59 -19.91 24.17
CA LYS A 960 -0.34 -20.59 24.49
C LYS A 960 0.42 -19.82 25.57
N ALA A 961 1.02 -20.52 26.52
CA ALA A 961 2.03 -19.98 27.44
C ALA A 961 3.43 -20.22 26.85
N ALA A 962 4.36 -19.28 26.99
CA ALA A 962 5.75 -19.54 26.59
C ALA A 962 6.32 -20.72 27.41
N PRO A 963 7.17 -21.60 26.82
CA PRO A 963 7.58 -22.84 27.49
C PRO A 963 8.27 -22.61 28.84
N GLY A 964 9.06 -21.54 28.97
CA GLY A 964 9.76 -21.13 30.18
C GLY A 964 8.92 -20.32 31.18
N TYR A 965 7.67 -19.98 30.87
CA TYR A 965 6.84 -19.09 31.68
C TYR A 965 5.94 -19.88 32.65
N HIS A 966 6.48 -20.17 33.83
CA HIS A 966 5.82 -20.97 34.86
C HIS A 966 4.45 -20.42 35.29
N MET A 967 4.35 -19.13 35.64
CA MET A 967 3.08 -18.52 36.06
C MET A 967 2.00 -18.62 34.97
N ALA A 968 2.35 -18.39 33.71
CA ALA A 968 1.40 -18.55 32.60
C ALA A 968 0.90 -20.00 32.45
N LYS A 969 1.76 -21.01 32.65
CA LYS A 969 1.35 -22.43 32.67
C LYS A 969 0.44 -22.75 33.86
N LEU A 970 0.71 -22.18 35.05
CA LEU A 970 -0.16 -22.29 36.21
C LEU A 970 -1.54 -21.68 35.98
N ILE A 971 -1.63 -20.55 35.26
CA ILE A 971 -2.91 -19.94 34.87
C ILE A 971 -3.71 -20.89 33.97
N ILE A 972 -3.08 -21.55 33.00
CA ILE A 972 -3.76 -22.57 32.17
C ILE A 972 -4.29 -23.70 33.06
N LYS A 973 -3.47 -24.21 33.98
CA LYS A 973 -3.87 -25.26 34.93
C LYS A 973 -5.04 -24.81 35.82
N LEU A 974 -5.06 -23.55 36.24
CA LEU A 974 -6.16 -23.01 37.04
C LEU A 974 -7.46 -22.96 36.23
N VAL A 975 -7.42 -22.48 34.98
CA VAL A 975 -8.60 -22.43 34.11
C VAL A 975 -9.20 -23.82 33.92
N THR A 976 -8.37 -24.82 33.59
CA THR A 976 -8.84 -26.19 33.37
C THR A 976 -9.40 -26.81 34.65
N SER A 977 -8.77 -26.55 35.80
CA SER A 977 -9.21 -27.06 37.09
C SER A 977 -10.52 -26.42 37.58
N ILE A 978 -10.72 -25.12 37.32
CA ILE A 978 -12.03 -24.46 37.52
C ILE A 978 -13.08 -25.11 36.61
N GLY A 979 -12.74 -25.34 35.34
CA GLY A 979 -13.64 -26.00 34.39
C GLY A 979 -14.04 -27.40 34.81
N ASP A 980 -13.12 -28.20 35.36
CA ASP A 980 -13.42 -29.54 35.86
C ASP A 980 -14.48 -29.55 36.97
N VAL A 981 -14.43 -28.57 37.89
CA VAL A 981 -15.42 -28.43 38.96
C VAL A 981 -16.74 -27.89 38.42
N VAL A 982 -16.70 -26.76 37.70
CA VAL A 982 -17.91 -26.07 37.22
C VAL A 982 -18.71 -26.93 36.24
N ASN A 983 -18.02 -27.57 35.28
CA ASN A 983 -18.70 -28.30 34.20
C ASN A 983 -19.38 -29.59 34.68
N ARG A 984 -18.96 -30.14 35.82
CA ARG A 984 -19.48 -31.40 36.41
C ARG A 984 -20.48 -31.17 37.55
N ASP A 985 -20.65 -29.93 38.02
CA ASP A 985 -21.60 -29.65 39.10
C ASP A 985 -23.06 -29.72 38.58
N PRO A 986 -23.88 -30.66 39.08
CA PRO A 986 -25.25 -30.83 38.59
C PRO A 986 -26.17 -29.66 38.97
N VAL A 987 -25.83 -28.90 40.02
CA VAL A 987 -26.58 -27.68 40.37
C VAL A 987 -26.33 -26.61 39.32
N VAL A 988 -25.12 -26.50 38.76
CA VAL A 988 -24.81 -25.51 37.72
C VAL A 988 -25.54 -25.83 36.42
N GLY A 989 -25.53 -27.10 36.00
CA GLY A 989 -26.18 -27.55 34.77
C GLY A 989 -25.54 -26.93 33.52
N ASP A 990 -26.35 -26.29 32.68
CA ASP A 990 -25.95 -25.60 31.45
C ASP A 990 -25.84 -24.07 31.62
N ARG A 991 -26.06 -23.56 32.84
CA ARG A 991 -26.03 -22.12 33.15
C ARG A 991 -24.63 -21.53 33.12
N LEU A 992 -23.60 -22.34 33.39
CA LEU A 992 -22.21 -21.94 33.30
C LEU A 992 -21.37 -23.12 32.81
N LYS A 993 -20.64 -22.91 31.71
CA LYS A 993 -19.59 -23.80 31.22
C LYS A 993 -18.28 -23.03 31.08
N VAL A 994 -17.16 -23.69 31.39
CA VAL A 994 -15.82 -23.12 31.31
C VAL A 994 -14.95 -24.04 30.46
N ILE A 995 -14.55 -23.57 29.28
CA ILE A 995 -13.82 -24.37 28.30
C ILE A 995 -12.45 -23.73 28.06
N PHE A 996 -11.39 -24.52 28.17
CA PHE A 996 -10.08 -24.12 27.67
C PHE A 996 -9.94 -24.58 26.22
N LEU A 997 -9.71 -23.64 25.29
CA LEU A 997 -9.53 -23.93 23.87
C LEU A 997 -8.08 -24.31 23.60
N GLU A 998 -7.83 -25.62 23.47
CA GLU A 998 -6.52 -26.19 23.16
C GLU A 998 -5.96 -25.68 21.83
N ASN A 999 -4.65 -25.44 21.79
CA ASN A 999 -3.87 -25.11 20.60
C ASN A 999 -4.41 -23.91 19.81
N TYR A 1000 -4.72 -22.82 20.51
CA TYR A 1000 -5.15 -21.57 19.89
C TYR A 1000 -4.14 -21.09 18.84
N ARG A 1001 -4.64 -20.98 17.61
CA ARG A 1001 -3.91 -20.64 16.38
C ARG A 1001 -4.82 -19.91 15.39
N VAL A 1002 -4.31 -19.55 14.21
CA VAL A 1002 -5.07 -18.73 13.25
C VAL A 1002 -6.33 -19.46 12.80
N SER A 1003 -6.25 -20.74 12.41
CA SER A 1003 -7.43 -21.53 12.01
C SER A 1003 -8.47 -21.71 13.13
N LEU A 1004 -8.06 -21.77 14.40
CA LEU A 1004 -9.02 -21.78 15.51
C LEU A 1004 -9.62 -20.40 15.77
N ALA A 1005 -8.83 -19.32 15.58
CA ALA A 1005 -9.31 -17.95 15.68
C ALA A 1005 -10.39 -17.65 14.64
N GLU A 1006 -10.22 -18.12 13.40
CA GLU A 1006 -11.19 -18.01 12.31
C GLU A 1006 -12.53 -18.68 12.65
N LYS A 1007 -12.55 -19.69 13.54
CA LYS A 1007 -13.78 -20.36 13.99
C LYS A 1007 -14.43 -19.70 15.20
N VAL A 1008 -13.64 -19.36 16.23
CA VAL A 1008 -14.19 -18.86 17.51
C VAL A 1008 -14.61 -17.38 17.44
N ILE A 1009 -13.92 -16.55 16.65
CA ILE A 1009 -14.19 -15.11 16.58
C ILE A 1009 -15.60 -14.82 16.00
N PRO A 1010 -16.02 -15.44 14.87
CA PRO A 1010 -17.38 -15.27 14.35
C PRO A 1010 -18.48 -15.74 15.32
N ALA A 1011 -18.17 -16.69 16.20
CA ALA A 1011 -19.12 -17.26 17.15
C ALA A 1011 -19.24 -16.48 18.48
N ALA A 1012 -18.31 -15.58 18.79
CA ALA A 1012 -18.32 -14.90 20.10
C ALA A 1012 -19.44 -13.86 20.22
N ASP A 1013 -20.05 -13.80 21.40
CA ASP A 1013 -20.97 -12.73 21.79
C ASP A 1013 -20.22 -11.63 22.55
N LEU A 1014 -19.37 -12.02 23.51
CA LEU A 1014 -18.60 -11.12 24.36
C LEU A 1014 -17.10 -11.33 24.16
N SER A 1015 -16.38 -10.24 23.92
CA SER A 1015 -14.94 -10.18 23.70
C SER A 1015 -14.23 -9.63 24.94
N GLN A 1016 -13.38 -10.45 25.56
CA GLN A 1016 -12.62 -10.09 26.77
C GLN A 1016 -11.32 -9.36 26.41
N GLN A 1017 -11.29 -8.05 26.65
CA GLN A 1017 -10.15 -7.16 26.37
C GLN A 1017 -9.69 -6.44 27.64
N ILE A 1018 -9.33 -7.24 28.64
CA ILE A 1018 -9.23 -6.82 30.03
C ILE A 1018 -7.78 -6.62 30.52
N SER A 1019 -6.85 -6.20 29.68
CA SER A 1019 -5.48 -5.90 30.13
C SER A 1019 -5.44 -4.76 31.14
N THR A 1020 -4.41 -4.69 31.96
CA THR A 1020 -4.19 -3.52 32.85
C THR A 1020 -3.91 -2.29 32.00
N ALA A 1021 -4.56 -1.16 32.28
CA ALA A 1021 -4.37 0.06 31.49
C ALA A 1021 -2.88 0.45 31.40
N GLY A 1022 -2.41 0.71 30.17
CA GLY A 1022 -1.02 1.06 29.87
C GLY A 1022 -0.13 -0.13 29.52
N THR A 1023 -0.66 -1.37 29.49
CA THR A 1023 0.16 -2.57 29.27
C THR A 1023 -0.03 -3.22 27.89
N GLU A 1024 -1.25 -3.24 27.34
CA GLU A 1024 -1.47 -3.71 25.97
C GLU A 1024 -1.25 -2.56 25.00
N ALA A 1025 -0.16 -2.62 24.22
CA ALA A 1025 0.20 -1.57 23.28
C ALA A 1025 -0.91 -1.21 22.27
N SER A 1026 -1.73 -2.19 21.88
CA SER A 1026 -2.82 -1.98 20.94
C SER A 1026 -3.87 -3.09 21.06
N GLY A 1027 -3.43 -4.33 20.83
CA GLY A 1027 -4.33 -5.47 20.64
C GLY A 1027 -4.94 -5.48 19.24
N THR A 1028 -4.99 -6.65 18.61
CA THR A 1028 -5.67 -6.84 17.30
C THR A 1028 -6.81 -7.84 17.37
N GLY A 1029 -6.90 -8.64 18.44
CA GLY A 1029 -8.04 -9.53 18.66
C GLY A 1029 -9.34 -8.76 18.89
N ASN A 1030 -9.26 -7.68 19.66
CA ASN A 1030 -10.35 -6.72 19.90
C ASN A 1030 -11.00 -6.22 18.60
N MET A 1031 -10.20 -5.83 17.60
CA MET A 1031 -10.66 -5.38 16.29
C MET A 1031 -11.41 -6.49 15.54
N LYS A 1032 -10.91 -7.75 15.60
CA LYS A 1032 -11.54 -8.89 14.91
C LYS A 1032 -12.90 -9.20 15.50
N PHE A 1033 -13.00 -9.19 16.82
CA PHE A 1033 -14.26 -9.39 17.54
C PHE A 1033 -15.27 -8.30 17.24
N MET A 1034 -14.84 -7.03 17.24
CA MET A 1034 -15.70 -5.89 16.90
C MET A 1034 -16.28 -6.02 15.48
N LEU A 1035 -15.45 -6.34 14.50
CA LEU A 1035 -15.86 -6.53 13.09
C LEU A 1035 -16.82 -7.72 12.91
N ASN A 1036 -16.67 -8.77 13.72
CA ASN A 1036 -17.51 -9.97 13.67
C ASN A 1036 -18.74 -9.92 14.59
N GLY A 1037 -19.04 -8.75 15.16
CA GLY A 1037 -20.26 -8.53 15.91
C GLY A 1037 -20.28 -9.12 17.33
N ALA A 1038 -19.12 -9.18 17.99
CA ALA A 1038 -19.06 -9.38 19.44
C ALA A 1038 -18.98 -8.01 20.15
N LEU A 1039 -19.69 -7.85 21.26
CA LEU A 1039 -19.54 -6.67 22.12
C LEU A 1039 -18.27 -6.81 22.96
N THR A 1040 -17.59 -5.69 23.22
CA THR A 1040 -16.33 -5.68 23.95
C THR A 1040 -16.55 -5.30 25.41
N ILE A 1041 -16.04 -6.13 26.32
CA ILE A 1041 -15.79 -5.74 27.71
C ILE A 1041 -14.30 -5.54 27.90
N GLY A 1042 -13.89 -4.36 28.37
CA GLY A 1042 -12.47 -4.03 28.41
C GLY A 1042 -12.13 -2.78 29.20
N THR A 1043 -10.84 -2.62 29.43
CA THR A 1043 -10.25 -1.42 30.02
C THR A 1043 -9.98 -0.37 28.94
N MET A 1044 -9.74 0.88 29.38
CA MET A 1044 -9.26 1.96 28.52
C MET A 1044 -7.77 1.79 28.22
N ASP A 1045 -7.44 0.74 27.48
CA ASP A 1045 -6.08 0.33 27.15
C ASP A 1045 -5.91 0.09 25.64
N GLY A 1046 -4.70 0.31 25.12
CA GLY A 1046 -4.37 0.11 23.71
C GLY A 1046 -5.42 0.67 22.73
N ALA A 1047 -5.84 -0.15 21.77
CA ALA A 1047 -6.83 0.23 20.76
C ALA A 1047 -8.28 0.19 21.27
N ASN A 1048 -8.55 -0.31 22.49
CA ASN A 1048 -9.91 -0.27 23.05
C ASN A 1048 -10.40 1.18 23.21
N VAL A 1049 -9.48 2.11 23.52
CA VAL A 1049 -9.76 3.55 23.61
C VAL A 1049 -10.31 4.07 22.28
N GLU A 1050 -9.63 3.74 21.18
CA GLU A 1050 -10.02 4.17 19.84
C GLU A 1050 -11.29 3.45 19.36
N MET A 1051 -11.51 2.19 19.75
CA MET A 1051 -12.76 1.47 19.47
C MET A 1051 -13.95 2.12 20.17
N ALA A 1052 -13.78 2.52 21.44
CA ALA A 1052 -14.81 3.24 22.19
C ALA A 1052 -15.09 4.64 21.61
N GLU A 1053 -14.06 5.32 21.10
CA GLU A 1053 -14.19 6.60 20.39
C GLU A 1053 -15.00 6.46 19.08
N GLU A 1054 -14.71 5.45 18.26
CA GLU A 1054 -15.42 5.24 16.98
C GLU A 1054 -16.85 4.75 17.16
N ALA A 1055 -17.08 3.78 18.06
CA ALA A 1055 -18.40 3.18 18.26
C ALA A 1055 -19.32 3.97 19.20
N GLY A 1056 -18.77 4.93 19.96
CA GLY A 1056 -19.42 5.52 21.12
C GLY A 1056 -19.25 4.64 22.36
N ALA A 1057 -18.80 5.25 23.46
CA ALA A 1057 -18.47 4.54 24.70
C ALA A 1057 -19.68 3.79 25.29
N GLU A 1058 -20.89 4.24 25.02
CA GLU A 1058 -22.13 3.57 25.43
C GLU A 1058 -22.35 2.23 24.72
N ASN A 1059 -21.67 1.96 23.61
CA ASN A 1059 -21.80 0.72 22.83
C ASN A 1059 -20.71 -0.31 23.15
N LEU A 1060 -19.84 -0.01 24.11
CA LEU A 1060 -18.86 -0.92 24.71
C LEU A 1060 -19.10 -1.02 26.23
N PHE A 1061 -18.53 -2.05 26.84
CA PHE A 1061 -18.55 -2.27 28.29
C PHE A 1061 -17.19 -1.90 28.88
N ILE A 1062 -16.97 -0.60 29.10
CA ILE A 1062 -15.71 -0.09 29.65
C ILE A 1062 -15.72 -0.12 31.18
N PHE A 1063 -14.64 -0.60 31.79
CA PHE A 1063 -14.49 -0.65 33.25
C PHE A 1063 -13.02 -0.46 33.70
N GLY A 1064 -12.85 -0.34 35.01
CA GLY A 1064 -11.55 -0.41 35.67
C GLY A 1064 -10.77 0.90 35.70
N LEU A 1065 -9.55 0.79 36.23
CA LEU A 1065 -8.57 1.88 36.32
C LEU A 1065 -8.14 2.37 34.93
N ARG A 1066 -7.91 3.67 34.81
CA ARG A 1066 -7.18 4.28 33.67
C ARG A 1066 -5.68 4.27 33.95
N VAL A 1067 -4.88 4.66 32.95
CA VAL A 1067 -3.41 4.71 33.08
C VAL A 1067 -3.00 5.60 34.26
N GLU A 1068 -3.64 6.76 34.38
CA GLU A 1068 -3.36 7.74 35.44
C GLU A 1068 -3.70 7.19 36.83
N ASP A 1069 -4.77 6.39 36.93
CA ASP A 1069 -5.18 5.76 38.19
C ASP A 1069 -4.22 4.62 38.58
N VAL A 1070 -3.68 3.89 37.58
CA VAL A 1070 -2.67 2.85 37.79
C VAL A 1070 -1.37 3.48 38.33
N GLU A 1071 -0.91 4.56 37.71
CA GLU A 1071 0.27 5.32 38.15
C GLU A 1071 0.10 5.91 39.54
N ALA A 1072 -1.07 6.50 39.84
CA ALA A 1072 -1.38 7.02 41.17
C ALA A 1072 -1.37 5.90 42.23
N LEU A 1073 -1.84 4.70 41.88
CA LEU A 1073 -1.81 3.55 42.78
C LEU A 1073 -0.40 3.01 43.00
N ASP A 1074 0.46 3.05 41.97
CA ASP A 1074 1.87 2.70 42.08
C ASP A 1074 2.62 3.68 43.00
N GLN A 1075 2.37 4.98 42.87
CA GLN A 1075 2.96 6.01 43.74
C GLN A 1075 2.49 5.89 45.20
N LYS A 1076 1.22 5.52 45.42
CA LYS A 1076 0.66 5.29 46.75
C LYS A 1076 1.22 4.02 47.41
N GLY A 1077 1.66 3.04 46.62
CA GLY A 1077 2.03 1.70 47.06
C GLY A 1077 0.80 0.77 47.06
N TYR A 1078 0.66 0.01 45.98
CA TYR A 1078 -0.43 -0.96 45.83
C TYR A 1078 -0.38 -2.04 46.93
N ASN A 1079 -1.51 -2.26 47.61
CA ASN A 1079 -1.68 -3.31 48.62
C ASN A 1079 -2.90 -4.19 48.31
N ALA A 1080 -2.67 -5.37 47.75
CA ALA A 1080 -3.71 -6.33 47.42
C ALA A 1080 -4.55 -6.77 48.63
N ARG A 1081 -3.97 -6.75 49.84
CA ARG A 1081 -4.65 -7.18 51.08
C ARG A 1081 -5.86 -6.30 51.41
N GLU A 1082 -5.80 -5.00 51.11
CA GLU A 1082 -6.92 -4.08 51.32
C GLU A 1082 -8.18 -4.52 50.56
N TYR A 1083 -8.01 -4.89 49.29
CA TYR A 1083 -9.11 -5.35 48.43
C TYR A 1083 -9.63 -6.71 48.88
N TYR A 1084 -8.73 -7.63 49.22
CA TYR A 1084 -9.06 -8.96 49.71
C TYR A 1084 -9.88 -8.91 51.01
N ASP A 1085 -9.50 -8.07 51.99
CA ASP A 1085 -10.23 -7.98 53.26
C ASP A 1085 -11.56 -7.21 53.12
N ARG A 1086 -11.64 -6.23 52.21
CA ARG A 1086 -12.85 -5.41 51.99
C ARG A 1086 -13.94 -6.09 51.17
N LEU A 1087 -13.59 -6.98 50.22
CA LEU A 1087 -14.51 -7.53 49.22
C LEU A 1087 -14.83 -9.02 49.52
N PRO A 1088 -16.00 -9.35 50.11
CA PRO A 1088 -16.28 -10.72 50.58
C PRO A 1088 -16.32 -11.77 49.46
N GLU A 1089 -16.87 -11.44 48.29
CA GLU A 1089 -16.91 -12.38 47.16
C GLU A 1089 -15.51 -12.61 46.55
N LEU A 1090 -14.63 -11.60 46.55
CA LEU A 1090 -13.22 -11.75 46.16
C LEU A 1090 -12.49 -12.66 47.15
N LYS A 1091 -12.64 -12.37 48.44
CA LYS A 1091 -12.07 -13.17 49.53
C LYS A 1091 -12.44 -14.64 49.38
N GLN A 1092 -13.74 -14.93 49.20
CA GLN A 1092 -14.23 -16.28 49.01
C GLN A 1092 -13.61 -16.97 47.80
N ALA A 1093 -13.51 -16.29 46.66
CA ALA A 1093 -12.92 -16.86 45.44
C ALA A 1093 -11.43 -17.19 45.64
N VAL A 1094 -10.67 -16.28 46.25
CA VAL A 1094 -9.24 -16.47 46.55
C VAL A 1094 -9.04 -17.59 47.58
N ASP A 1095 -9.87 -17.65 48.62
CA ASP A 1095 -9.82 -18.70 49.65
C ASP A 1095 -10.13 -20.08 49.08
N GLN A 1096 -11.04 -20.20 48.11
CA GLN A 1096 -11.30 -21.45 47.40
C GLN A 1096 -10.10 -21.88 46.54
N ILE A 1097 -9.44 -20.95 45.85
CA ILE A 1097 -8.23 -21.25 45.08
C ILE A 1097 -7.10 -21.70 46.02
N SER A 1098 -6.97 -21.05 47.18
CA SER A 1098 -5.94 -21.33 48.18
C SER A 1098 -6.14 -22.66 48.93
N SER A 1099 -7.39 -22.99 49.29
CA SER A 1099 -7.72 -24.16 50.11
C SER A 1099 -7.70 -25.50 49.37
N GLY A 1100 -7.38 -25.50 48.07
CA GLY A 1100 -7.41 -26.71 47.26
C GLY A 1100 -8.81 -27.10 46.76
N PHE A 1101 -9.81 -26.22 46.86
CA PHE A 1101 -11.17 -26.52 46.37
C PHE A 1101 -11.18 -26.91 44.88
N PHE A 1102 -10.35 -26.24 44.07
CA PHE A 1102 -10.18 -26.55 42.64
C PHE A 1102 -9.06 -27.56 42.36
N SER A 1103 -8.30 -27.99 43.37
CA SER A 1103 -7.24 -29.00 43.24
C SER A 1103 -7.25 -29.99 44.41
N PRO A 1104 -8.32 -30.78 44.63
CA PRO A 1104 -8.47 -31.56 45.87
C PRO A 1104 -7.37 -32.60 46.11
N LYS A 1105 -6.71 -33.08 45.05
CA LYS A 1105 -5.60 -34.03 45.12
C LYS A 1105 -4.26 -33.35 45.46
N GLU A 1106 -4.15 -32.06 45.18
CA GLU A 1106 -2.95 -31.25 45.37
C GLU A 1106 -3.38 -29.88 45.92
N PRO A 1107 -3.74 -29.79 47.22
CA PRO A 1107 -4.34 -28.56 47.76
C PRO A 1107 -3.47 -27.31 47.57
N ASP A 1108 -2.15 -27.47 47.61
CA ASP A 1108 -1.18 -26.38 47.44
C ASP A 1108 -0.84 -26.06 45.97
N CYS A 1109 -1.50 -26.68 44.98
CA CYS A 1109 -1.18 -26.53 43.54
C CYS A 1109 -1.16 -25.06 43.08
N PHE A 1110 -2.00 -24.21 43.66
CA PHE A 1110 -2.14 -22.80 43.27
C PHE A 1110 -1.57 -21.80 44.28
N LYS A 1111 -0.74 -22.26 45.23
CA LYS A 1111 -0.11 -21.39 46.23
C LYS A 1111 0.67 -20.24 45.58
N ASP A 1112 1.36 -20.50 44.46
CA ASP A 1112 2.18 -19.51 43.76
C ASP A 1112 1.31 -18.43 43.11
N VAL A 1113 0.15 -18.82 42.57
CA VAL A 1113 -0.83 -17.88 42.00
C VAL A 1113 -1.39 -16.98 43.10
N VAL A 1114 -1.77 -17.56 44.25
CA VAL A 1114 -2.28 -16.78 45.39
C VAL A 1114 -1.19 -15.87 45.95
N ASN A 1115 0.03 -16.38 46.12
CA ASN A 1115 1.16 -15.59 46.61
C ASN A 1115 1.47 -14.41 45.68
N MET A 1116 1.49 -14.64 44.36
CA MET A 1116 1.66 -13.57 43.37
C MET A 1116 0.55 -12.53 43.49
N LEU A 1117 -0.72 -12.95 43.50
CA LEU A 1117 -1.88 -12.03 43.63
C LEU A 1117 -1.84 -11.20 44.93
N MET A 1118 -1.38 -11.80 46.04
CA MET A 1118 -1.39 -11.15 47.36
C MET A 1118 -0.19 -10.24 47.60
N HIS A 1119 0.97 -10.54 47.01
CA HIS A 1119 2.25 -9.91 47.41
C HIS A 1119 3.04 -9.29 46.27
N HIS A 1120 2.86 -9.74 45.02
CA HIS A 1120 3.72 -9.37 43.89
C HIS A 1120 2.94 -9.02 42.62
N ASP A 1121 1.65 -8.69 42.74
CA ASP A 1121 0.79 -8.43 41.61
C ASP A 1121 1.09 -7.09 40.94
N ARG A 1122 1.96 -7.14 39.92
CA ARG A 1122 2.32 -6.00 39.06
C ARG A 1122 1.11 -5.43 38.31
N PHE A 1123 0.07 -6.24 38.10
CA PHE A 1123 -1.04 -5.96 37.17
C PHE A 1123 -2.36 -5.65 37.87
N LYS A 1124 -2.35 -5.57 39.21
CA LYS A 1124 -3.42 -5.01 40.06
C LYS A 1124 -4.78 -5.68 39.81
N VAL A 1125 -4.78 -7.01 39.68
CA VAL A 1125 -5.96 -7.85 39.43
C VAL A 1125 -7.08 -7.55 40.44
N PHE A 1126 -6.76 -7.43 41.73
CA PHE A 1126 -7.78 -7.16 42.74
C PHE A 1126 -8.34 -5.74 42.71
N ALA A 1127 -7.57 -4.77 42.18
CA ALA A 1127 -8.01 -3.39 42.11
C ALA A 1127 -9.19 -3.22 41.14
N ASP A 1128 -9.18 -3.97 40.03
CA ASP A 1128 -10.22 -3.92 39.00
C ASP A 1128 -11.36 -4.94 39.21
N TYR A 1129 -11.24 -5.86 40.17
CA TYR A 1129 -12.18 -6.96 40.36
C TYR A 1129 -13.63 -6.49 40.52
N ASP A 1130 -13.90 -5.54 41.43
CA ASP A 1130 -15.27 -5.09 41.69
C ASP A 1130 -15.89 -4.36 40.48
N ALA A 1131 -15.10 -3.50 39.83
CA ALA A 1131 -15.53 -2.80 38.61
C ALA A 1131 -15.85 -3.79 37.49
N TYR A 1132 -15.02 -4.81 37.32
CA TYR A 1132 -15.23 -5.87 36.33
C TYR A 1132 -16.52 -6.66 36.59
N VAL A 1133 -16.74 -7.11 37.83
CA VAL A 1133 -17.95 -7.87 38.21
C VAL A 1133 -19.22 -7.03 38.03
N ARG A 1134 -19.19 -5.72 38.36
CA ARG A 1134 -20.32 -4.81 38.13
C ARG A 1134 -20.58 -4.59 36.64
N CYS A 1135 -19.54 -4.45 35.84
CA CYS A 1135 -19.67 -4.30 34.38
C CYS A 1135 -20.25 -5.57 33.74
N GLN A 1136 -19.81 -6.76 34.16
CA GLN A 1136 -20.37 -8.03 33.72
C GLN A 1136 -21.87 -8.18 34.02
N ALA A 1137 -22.37 -7.61 35.12
CA ALA A 1137 -23.80 -7.57 35.40
C ALA A 1137 -24.60 -6.69 34.41
N GLN A 1138 -23.99 -5.63 33.87
CA GLN A 1138 -24.59 -4.81 32.81
C GLN A 1138 -24.66 -5.58 31.49
N VAL A 1139 -23.63 -6.40 31.19
CA VAL A 1139 -23.65 -7.33 30.05
C VAL A 1139 -24.84 -8.29 30.16
N ASP A 1140 -25.04 -8.91 31.33
CA ASP A 1140 -26.19 -9.79 31.58
C ASP A 1140 -27.54 -9.08 31.41
N GLN A 1141 -27.62 -7.81 31.81
CA GLN A 1141 -28.85 -7.03 31.67
C GLN A 1141 -29.18 -6.77 30.20
N LEU A 1142 -28.18 -6.39 29.39
CA LEU A 1142 -28.38 -6.12 27.96
C LEU A 1142 -28.68 -7.40 27.19
N TYR A 1143 -27.99 -8.51 27.47
CA TYR A 1143 -28.17 -9.77 26.73
C TYR A 1143 -29.58 -10.37 26.86
N ARG A 1144 -30.28 -10.07 27.95
CA ARG A 1144 -31.71 -10.40 28.11
C ARG A 1144 -32.64 -9.67 27.13
N ASN A 1145 -32.14 -8.63 26.44
CA ASN A 1145 -32.83 -7.92 25.38
C ASN A 1145 -32.10 -8.12 24.04
N PRO A 1146 -32.38 -9.21 23.30
CA PRO A 1146 -31.65 -9.57 22.08
C PRO A 1146 -31.68 -8.50 20.99
N LYS A 1147 -32.79 -7.75 20.91
CA LYS A 1147 -32.95 -6.66 19.94
C LYS A 1147 -31.98 -5.51 20.25
N GLU A 1148 -31.97 -5.01 21.48
CA GLU A 1148 -31.06 -3.92 21.86
C GLU A 1148 -29.58 -4.36 21.88
N TRP A 1149 -29.31 -5.63 22.23
CA TRP A 1149 -27.98 -6.23 22.05
C TRP A 1149 -27.53 -6.16 20.60
N THR A 1150 -28.37 -6.64 19.67
CA THR A 1150 -28.04 -6.68 18.24
C THR A 1150 -27.89 -5.29 17.63
N LYS A 1151 -28.67 -4.30 18.08
CA LYS A 1151 -28.48 -2.90 17.67
C LYS A 1151 -27.09 -2.37 18.07
N LYS A 1152 -26.60 -2.71 19.27
CA LYS A 1152 -25.24 -2.34 19.69
C LYS A 1152 -24.18 -3.09 18.90
N VAL A 1153 -24.42 -4.36 18.56
CA VAL A 1153 -23.56 -5.14 17.66
C VAL A 1153 -23.44 -4.46 16.29
N ILE A 1154 -24.56 -4.07 15.67
CA ILE A 1154 -24.56 -3.38 14.37
C ILE A 1154 -23.76 -2.07 14.44
N ARG A 1155 -23.89 -1.28 15.51
CA ARG A 1155 -23.08 -0.05 15.69
C ARG A 1155 -21.59 -0.35 15.74
N ASN A 1156 -21.19 -1.41 16.46
CA ASN A 1156 -19.78 -1.82 16.53
C ASN A 1156 -19.25 -2.24 15.15
N ILE A 1157 -20.00 -3.06 14.41
CA ILE A 1157 -19.62 -3.46 13.04
C ILE A 1157 -19.49 -2.21 12.15
N ALA A 1158 -20.51 -1.35 12.15
CA ALA A 1158 -20.57 -0.15 11.31
C ALA A 1158 -19.41 0.84 11.58
N CYS A 1159 -18.95 0.93 12.83
CA CYS A 1159 -17.87 1.82 13.24
C CYS A 1159 -16.47 1.16 13.23
N SER A 1160 -16.35 -0.10 12.80
CA SER A 1160 -15.07 -0.81 12.82
C SER A 1160 -14.14 -0.47 11.65
N GLY A 1161 -14.61 0.31 10.66
CA GLY A 1161 -13.89 0.58 9.40
C GLY A 1161 -12.48 1.17 9.57
N LYS A 1162 -12.25 1.98 10.61
CA LYS A 1162 -10.93 2.55 10.95
C LYS A 1162 -9.87 1.46 11.20
N PHE A 1163 -10.27 0.28 11.65
CA PHE A 1163 -9.36 -0.80 12.05
C PHE A 1163 -8.96 -1.75 10.91
N SER A 1164 -9.21 -1.37 9.65
CA SER A 1164 -8.60 -2.07 8.51
C SER A 1164 -7.09 -1.86 8.48
N SER A 1165 -6.32 -2.92 8.21
CA SER A 1165 -4.88 -2.80 7.95
C SER A 1165 -4.55 -2.03 6.67
N ASP A 1166 -5.49 -1.85 5.73
CA ASP A 1166 -5.26 -1.03 4.54
C ASP A 1166 -5.10 0.45 4.89
N ARG A 1167 -5.88 0.92 5.88
CA ARG A 1167 -5.75 2.26 6.43
C ARG A 1167 -4.39 2.42 7.09
N THR A 1168 -4.01 1.47 7.96
CA THR A 1168 -2.69 1.46 8.60
C THR A 1168 -1.57 1.52 7.56
N ILE A 1169 -1.59 0.64 6.55
CA ILE A 1169 -0.56 0.60 5.50
C ILE A 1169 -0.54 1.88 4.67
N THR A 1170 -1.69 2.50 4.41
CA THR A 1170 -1.76 3.79 3.72
C THR A 1170 -1.05 4.90 4.51
N GLU A 1171 -1.23 4.95 5.83
CA GLU A 1171 -0.52 5.89 6.71
C GLU A 1171 0.99 5.61 6.72
N TYR A 1172 1.43 4.35 6.86
CA TYR A 1172 2.86 4.00 6.77
C TYR A 1172 3.46 4.40 5.42
N ALA A 1173 2.74 4.12 4.33
CA ALA A 1173 3.18 4.39 2.97
C ALA A 1173 3.43 5.89 2.76
N ARG A 1174 2.48 6.74 3.16
CA ARG A 1174 2.56 8.19 2.96
C ARG A 1174 3.50 8.89 3.93
N GLU A 1175 3.45 8.54 5.21
CA GLU A 1175 4.06 9.33 6.29
C GLU A 1175 5.45 8.82 6.70
N ILE A 1176 5.81 7.58 6.33
CA ILE A 1176 7.11 6.98 6.67
C ILE A 1176 7.85 6.55 5.40
N TRP A 1177 7.23 5.73 4.54
CA TRP A 1177 7.95 5.15 3.41
C TRP A 1177 8.09 6.08 2.20
N GLY A 1178 7.23 7.11 2.08
CA GLY A 1178 7.25 8.06 0.97
C GLY A 1178 6.79 7.45 -0.35
N VAL A 1179 5.74 6.63 -0.30
CA VAL A 1179 5.12 5.96 -1.47
C VAL A 1179 3.61 6.10 -1.43
N GLU A 1180 2.99 6.22 -2.61
CA GLU A 1180 1.53 6.28 -2.72
C GLU A 1180 0.96 4.88 -3.02
N PRO A 1181 -0.09 4.44 -2.30
CA PRO A 1181 -0.92 3.32 -2.69
C PRO A 1181 -1.49 3.48 -4.11
N SER A 1182 -1.79 2.36 -4.77
CA SER A 1182 -2.36 2.35 -6.11
C SER A 1182 -3.59 1.47 -6.20
N ASP A 1183 -4.65 2.01 -6.80
CA ASP A 1183 -5.87 1.27 -7.15
C ASP A 1183 -5.80 0.66 -8.56
N LEU A 1184 -4.62 0.68 -9.20
CA LEU A 1184 -4.43 0.13 -10.54
C LEU A 1184 -4.50 -1.40 -10.47
N GLN A 1185 -5.54 -1.98 -11.06
CA GLN A 1185 -5.59 -3.41 -11.30
C GLN A 1185 -4.50 -3.78 -12.32
N ILE A 1186 -3.63 -4.71 -11.93
CA ILE A 1186 -2.70 -5.34 -12.87
C ILE A 1186 -3.54 -6.15 -13.88
N PRO A 1187 -3.19 -6.19 -15.17
CA PRO A 1187 -3.94 -6.99 -16.15
C PRO A 1187 -4.12 -8.45 -15.72
N PRO A 1188 -5.28 -9.08 -16.02
CA PRO A 1188 -5.53 -10.50 -15.76
C PRO A 1188 -4.44 -11.42 -16.35
N PRO A 1189 -4.10 -12.54 -15.71
CA PRO A 1189 -3.00 -13.43 -16.14
C PRO A 1189 -3.27 -14.18 -17.45
N ASN A 1190 -4.54 -14.28 -17.89
CA ASN A 1190 -4.97 -14.95 -19.12
C ASN A 1190 -4.94 -14.04 -20.35
N ILE A 1191 -4.96 -12.73 -20.13
CA ILE A 1191 -4.52 -11.79 -21.14
C ILE A 1191 -3.00 -11.95 -21.10
N PRO A 1192 -2.34 -12.28 -22.24
CA PRO A 1192 -0.90 -12.23 -22.29
C PRO A 1192 -0.47 -10.94 -21.60
N ARG A 1193 0.56 -11.01 -20.75
CA ARG A 1193 1.24 -9.79 -20.39
C ARG A 1193 1.84 -9.32 -21.71
N ASP A 1194 1.08 -8.48 -22.41
CA ASP A 1194 1.00 -8.40 -23.87
C ASP A 1194 2.09 -7.55 -24.50
#